data_AF-A0A433QWF6-F1
#
_entry.id   AF-A0A433QWF6-F1
#
_cell.length_a   1.000
_cell.length_b   1.000
_cell.length_c   1.000
_cell.angle_alpha   90.00
_cell.angle_beta   90.00
_cell.angle_gamma   90.00
#
_symmetry.space_group_name_H-M   'P 1'
#
loop_
_entity.id
_entity.type
_entity.pdbx_description
1 polymer ?
#
loop_
_entity_poly.entity_id
_entity_poly.type
_entity_poly.pdbx_seq_one_letter_code
_entity_poly.pdbx_strand_id
1 'polypeptide(L)'
;LPSVVSGSHAIFFDPHQKYLPSRDSINKPAGLITNFVKGNFEDQFRPYTRLFDFDMAKPFKGTLFRLPLRTQELARESKLRKIFYHPNQIRRLLEEFQSYLGRWNEYLLRERLPKIHLQFLQELKLLVSNEDSLTDDVSFKHYYYYWPQNVEGMFNDYYGKFYGEVMQSGDLFYTRSNRGQWISYQEAVFEDQKLGYSAIEKEVLKLVSNFLIGRSINVVQLPFGILRHLPNRQIITPELVRDNIRNANKAFVEKMEKDVFIAFFEYLLRDNAIAELNGCTILPLMDMSFGTFRREQLPFYIASEEVMAVFPNLSSRFVNPGRISTPIIDKLTSEEATEELNVEIVDHNVFVRLVSEMLRPGDRLVYDRNGTKINDVWLDKLWDYLDATKGINMTAFANIPILPTIGPNGMLVSLNPKLPLLYEDYRKSNINAILTKTGTHLIDKRYSSRLSKTVLGFSATNVLKCIQLASTKAKCSIEELLLPISDIERDTLRTFLQGNDYDLFDSQSDRSSETIEILRQLPIFPAFTSSLKVVYKPAMDCYHLPDDLSVFSVRSGMAILCKDHTDRKFTAEINIPELSVLEHLRDNVLPLLKNTLPVAKIDEYQTFLCKVLSYVEKSPPLCEMLKQHRIIPSNERPNCKLFKASELYDERHPVFAAVFSRAGKFVANIFLGAYKPWTQS
;
A
#
# COMPACT_ATOMS: atom_id res chain seq x y z
N LEU A 1 -65.41 -74.70 -9.35
CA LEU A 1 -65.35 -75.02 -7.92
C LEU A 1 -64.42 -74.04 -7.22
N PRO A 2 -64.74 -73.53 -6.02
CA PRO A 2 -63.75 -72.85 -5.18
C PRO A 2 -62.54 -73.74 -4.95
N SER A 3 -61.37 -73.13 -4.89
CA SER A 3 -60.12 -73.88 -4.78
C SER A 3 -58.99 -73.05 -4.19
N VAL A 4 -58.06 -73.74 -3.55
CA VAL A 4 -56.89 -73.14 -2.90
C VAL A 4 -55.65 -73.87 -3.35
N VAL A 5 -54.62 -73.10 -3.70
CA VAL A 5 -53.31 -73.61 -4.08
C VAL A 5 -52.28 -73.07 -3.08
N SER A 6 -51.49 -73.97 -2.49
CA SER A 6 -50.45 -73.60 -1.51
C SER A 6 -49.33 -74.64 -1.51
N GLY A 7 -48.07 -74.19 -1.64
CA GLY A 7 -46.95 -75.10 -1.82
C GLY A 7 -47.15 -75.98 -3.06
N SER A 8 -46.96 -77.30 -2.93
CA SER A 8 -47.16 -78.28 -4.03
C SER A 8 -48.59 -78.81 -4.18
N HIS A 9 -49.53 -78.31 -3.37
CA HIS A 9 -50.87 -78.89 -3.26
C HIS A 9 -51.95 -77.92 -3.74
N ALA A 10 -53.00 -78.49 -4.31
CA ALA A 10 -54.23 -77.80 -4.62
C ALA A 10 -55.40 -78.57 -4.02
N ILE A 11 -56.35 -77.83 -3.42
CA ILE A 11 -57.62 -78.38 -2.96
C ILE A 11 -58.75 -77.76 -3.77
N PHE A 12 -59.67 -78.60 -4.23
CA PHE A 12 -60.92 -78.19 -4.88
C PHE A 12 -62.10 -78.56 -3.98
N PHE A 13 -63.03 -77.62 -3.79
CA PHE A 13 -64.21 -77.83 -2.95
C PHE A 13 -65.46 -78.00 -3.81
N ASP A 14 -66.11 -79.16 -3.71
CA ASP A 14 -67.36 -79.50 -4.40
C ASP A 14 -68.46 -79.94 -3.43
N PRO A 15 -69.04 -79.01 -2.66
CA PRO A 15 -70.10 -79.33 -1.70
C PRO A 15 -71.36 -79.97 -2.32
N HIS A 16 -71.55 -79.88 -3.65
CA HIS A 16 -72.64 -80.55 -4.35
C HIS A 16 -72.30 -82.00 -4.75
N GLN A 17 -71.06 -82.44 -4.55
CA GLN A 17 -70.56 -83.77 -4.90
C GLN A 17 -70.86 -84.16 -6.36
N LYS A 18 -70.79 -83.20 -7.28
CA LYS A 18 -71.25 -83.35 -8.68
C LYS A 18 -70.09 -83.57 -9.66
N TYR A 19 -68.99 -82.84 -9.49
CA TYR A 19 -67.92 -82.65 -10.45
C TYR A 19 -66.62 -83.41 -10.11
N LEU A 20 -66.34 -83.69 -8.83
CA LEU A 20 -65.13 -84.45 -8.46
C LEU A 20 -65.27 -85.96 -8.76
N PRO A 21 -64.18 -86.63 -9.15
CA PRO A 21 -64.19 -88.06 -9.44
C PRO A 21 -64.47 -88.91 -8.19
N SER A 22 -65.20 -90.02 -8.36
CA SER A 22 -65.41 -91.01 -7.30
C SER A 22 -64.12 -91.82 -7.09
N ARG A 23 -63.71 -92.03 -5.83
CA ARG A 23 -62.50 -92.83 -5.54
C ARG A 23 -62.76 -94.33 -5.51
N ASP A 24 -63.96 -94.76 -5.08
CA ASP A 24 -64.31 -96.17 -4.85
C ASP A 24 -65.69 -96.55 -5.42
N SER A 25 -66.10 -95.91 -6.52
CA SER A 25 -67.37 -96.16 -7.25
C SER A 25 -68.68 -95.93 -6.49
N ILE A 26 -68.66 -95.63 -5.18
CA ILE A 26 -69.87 -95.56 -4.34
C ILE A 26 -70.22 -94.13 -3.89
N ASN A 27 -69.27 -93.19 -3.72
CA ASN A 27 -69.57 -91.78 -3.36
C ASN A 27 -68.56 -90.77 -3.92
N LYS A 28 -69.05 -89.62 -4.41
CA LYS A 28 -68.22 -88.50 -4.87
C LYS A 28 -67.79 -87.61 -3.68
N PRO A 29 -66.51 -87.22 -3.57
CA PRO A 29 -66.05 -86.44 -2.42
C PRO A 29 -66.50 -84.98 -2.49
N ALA A 30 -66.73 -84.36 -1.33
CA ALA A 30 -67.03 -82.93 -1.22
C ALA A 30 -65.79 -82.02 -1.37
N GLY A 31 -64.59 -82.61 -1.42
CA GLY A 31 -63.34 -81.93 -1.72
C GLY A 31 -62.23 -82.90 -2.11
N LEU A 32 -61.29 -82.45 -2.91
CA LEU A 32 -60.16 -83.25 -3.38
C LEU A 32 -58.87 -82.45 -3.24
N ILE A 33 -57.91 -83.01 -2.49
CA ILE A 33 -56.53 -82.54 -2.44
C ILE A 33 -55.73 -83.31 -3.48
N THR A 34 -54.97 -82.59 -4.29
CA THR A 34 -54.05 -83.15 -5.28
C THR A 34 -52.69 -82.46 -5.19
N ASN A 35 -51.63 -83.21 -5.46
CA ASN A 35 -50.30 -82.64 -5.67
C ASN A 35 -50.19 -82.28 -7.15
N PHE A 36 -50.33 -80.99 -7.46
CA PHE A 36 -50.36 -80.53 -8.85
C PHE A 36 -48.99 -80.62 -9.53
N VAL A 37 -47.90 -80.63 -8.75
CA VAL A 37 -46.53 -80.79 -9.28
C VAL A 37 -46.28 -82.20 -9.81
N LYS A 38 -47.00 -83.20 -9.28
CA LYS A 38 -46.88 -84.61 -9.69
C LYS A 38 -47.99 -85.07 -10.64
N GLY A 39 -48.99 -84.22 -10.91
CA GLY A 39 -50.19 -84.58 -11.67
C GLY A 39 -50.16 -84.06 -13.11
N ASN A 40 -50.92 -84.70 -14.00
CA ASN A 40 -51.03 -84.27 -15.40
C ASN A 40 -52.43 -83.71 -15.68
N PHE A 41 -52.69 -82.48 -15.21
CA PHE A 41 -53.99 -81.81 -15.27
C PHE A 41 -53.88 -80.38 -15.83
N GLU A 42 -53.16 -80.23 -16.95
CA GLU A 42 -52.77 -78.92 -17.49
C GLU A 42 -53.96 -77.98 -17.69
N ASP A 43 -55.06 -78.44 -18.30
CA ASP A 43 -56.24 -77.61 -18.53
C ASP A 43 -56.93 -77.14 -17.23
N GLN A 44 -56.91 -77.95 -16.18
CA GLN A 44 -57.54 -77.62 -14.89
C GLN A 44 -56.76 -76.53 -14.14
N PHE A 45 -55.43 -76.49 -14.33
CA PHE A 45 -54.53 -75.53 -13.69
C PHE A 45 -54.13 -74.36 -14.59
N ARG A 46 -54.43 -74.42 -15.89
CA ARG A 46 -54.27 -73.32 -16.85
C ARG A 46 -54.85 -71.97 -16.36
N PRO A 47 -55.97 -71.91 -15.61
CA PRO A 47 -56.47 -70.64 -15.09
C PRO A 47 -55.60 -69.99 -13.99
N TYR A 48 -54.62 -70.71 -13.44
CA TYR A 48 -53.70 -70.22 -12.42
C TYR A 48 -52.38 -69.75 -13.01
N THR A 49 -51.91 -70.33 -14.12
CA THR A 49 -50.60 -70.03 -14.73
C THR A 49 -50.43 -68.59 -15.21
N ARG A 50 -51.53 -67.82 -15.27
CA ARG A 50 -51.53 -66.39 -15.60
C ARG A 50 -51.56 -65.47 -14.38
N LEU A 51 -51.45 -66.01 -13.16
CA LEU A 51 -51.61 -65.29 -11.90
C LEU A 51 -50.39 -65.47 -11.00
N PHE A 52 -49.83 -64.36 -10.49
CA PHE A 52 -48.84 -64.32 -9.41
C PHE A 52 -47.64 -65.29 -9.59
N ASP A 53 -47.14 -65.44 -10.82
CA ASP A 53 -46.02 -66.34 -11.18
C ASP A 53 -46.24 -67.83 -10.84
N PHE A 54 -47.51 -68.25 -10.77
CA PHE A 54 -47.84 -69.65 -10.55
C PHE A 54 -47.34 -70.54 -11.70
N ASP A 55 -46.69 -71.64 -11.33
CA ASP A 55 -46.07 -72.60 -12.24
C ASP A 55 -46.32 -74.00 -11.69
N MET A 56 -46.85 -74.89 -12.55
CA MET A 56 -47.14 -76.26 -12.14
C MET A 56 -45.88 -77.09 -11.86
N ALA A 57 -44.72 -76.71 -12.41
CA ALA A 57 -43.48 -77.48 -12.24
C ALA A 57 -42.85 -77.31 -10.85
N LYS A 58 -43.28 -76.32 -10.06
CA LYS A 58 -42.68 -75.99 -8.76
C LYS A 58 -43.72 -75.68 -7.67
N PRO A 59 -43.38 -75.86 -6.38
CA PRO A 59 -44.25 -75.43 -5.29
C PRO A 59 -44.51 -73.91 -5.34
N PHE A 60 -45.76 -73.50 -5.15
CA PHE A 60 -46.14 -72.09 -5.10
C PHE A 60 -45.70 -71.44 -3.77
N LYS A 61 -44.94 -70.34 -3.85
CA LYS A 61 -44.44 -69.58 -2.69
C LYS A 61 -45.49 -68.58 -2.19
N GLY A 62 -46.60 -69.10 -1.70
CA GLY A 62 -47.73 -68.34 -1.19
C GLY A 62 -49.00 -69.19 -1.13
N THR A 63 -50.15 -68.53 -0.99
CA THR A 63 -51.45 -69.18 -1.03
C THR A 63 -52.38 -68.43 -1.99
N LEU A 64 -52.93 -69.13 -2.99
CA LEU A 64 -53.82 -68.55 -3.99
C LEU A 64 -55.23 -69.12 -3.82
N PHE A 65 -56.20 -68.24 -3.62
CA PHE A 65 -57.62 -68.58 -3.57
C PHE A 65 -58.26 -68.27 -4.93
N ARG A 66 -58.82 -69.29 -5.58
CA ARG A 66 -59.64 -69.10 -6.79
C ARG A 66 -61.09 -69.34 -6.42
N LEU A 67 -61.90 -68.30 -6.59
CA LEU A 67 -63.35 -68.35 -6.36
C LEU A 67 -64.06 -68.10 -7.69
N PRO A 68 -64.33 -69.15 -8.49
CA PRO A 68 -65.07 -68.97 -9.74
C PRO A 68 -66.46 -68.42 -9.44
N LEU A 69 -66.79 -67.30 -10.07
CA LEU A 69 -68.14 -66.73 -9.99
C LEU A 69 -69.13 -67.76 -10.57
N ARG A 70 -70.29 -67.92 -9.93
CA ARG A 70 -71.36 -68.74 -10.51
C ARG A 70 -71.81 -68.09 -11.82
N THR A 71 -72.24 -68.87 -12.81
CA THR A 71 -73.04 -68.37 -13.93
C THR A 71 -74.52 -68.30 -13.52
N GLN A 72 -75.37 -67.69 -14.35
CA GLN A 72 -76.80 -67.57 -14.06
C GLN A 72 -77.47 -68.94 -13.95
N GLU A 73 -77.08 -69.88 -14.82
CA GLU A 73 -77.56 -71.26 -14.85
C GLU A 73 -77.09 -72.01 -13.59
N LEU A 74 -75.79 -71.91 -13.27
CA LEU A 74 -75.22 -72.55 -12.08
C LEU A 74 -75.80 -72.00 -10.78
N ALA A 75 -76.15 -70.71 -10.73
CA ALA A 75 -76.82 -70.11 -9.59
C ALA A 75 -78.24 -70.68 -9.43
N ARG A 76 -79.01 -70.84 -10.52
CA ARG A 76 -80.36 -71.40 -10.50
C ARG A 76 -80.38 -72.86 -10.00
N GLU A 77 -79.40 -73.66 -10.41
CA GLU A 77 -79.27 -75.08 -10.02
C GLU A 77 -78.64 -75.29 -8.63
N SER A 78 -77.95 -74.29 -8.10
CA SER A 78 -77.23 -74.37 -6.84
C SER A 78 -78.18 -74.48 -5.65
N LYS A 79 -78.13 -75.61 -4.92
CA LYS A 79 -78.77 -75.79 -3.61
C LYS A 79 -78.18 -74.92 -2.49
N LEU A 80 -76.99 -74.32 -2.68
CA LEU A 80 -76.31 -73.52 -1.64
C LEU A 80 -76.79 -72.07 -1.62
N ARG A 81 -76.81 -71.43 -2.79
CA ARG A 81 -77.16 -70.01 -2.93
C ARG A 81 -77.52 -69.73 -4.38
N LYS A 82 -78.68 -69.10 -4.59
CA LYS A 82 -79.24 -68.77 -5.91
C LYS A 82 -78.75 -67.43 -6.49
N ILE A 83 -77.62 -66.93 -6.00
CA ILE A 83 -77.08 -65.62 -6.40
C ILE A 83 -76.02 -65.80 -7.48
N PHE A 84 -76.20 -65.04 -8.55
CA PHE A 84 -75.27 -64.78 -9.63
C PHE A 84 -74.68 -63.37 -9.48
N TYR A 85 -73.40 -63.18 -9.81
CA TYR A 85 -72.76 -61.87 -9.80
C TYR A 85 -72.35 -61.49 -11.22
N HIS A 86 -72.87 -60.38 -11.72
CA HIS A 86 -72.34 -59.78 -12.94
C HIS A 86 -70.94 -59.19 -12.69
N PRO A 87 -70.03 -59.18 -13.68
CA PRO A 87 -68.71 -58.57 -13.55
C PRO A 87 -68.75 -57.14 -12.98
N ASN A 88 -69.75 -56.33 -13.37
CA ASN A 88 -69.93 -54.97 -12.87
C ASN A 88 -70.22 -54.91 -11.36
N GLN A 89 -70.91 -55.92 -10.79
CA GLN A 89 -71.20 -55.97 -9.36
C GLN A 89 -69.95 -56.34 -8.54
N ILE A 90 -69.14 -57.28 -9.05
CA ILE A 90 -67.84 -57.60 -8.42
C ILE A 90 -66.90 -56.41 -8.48
N ARG A 91 -66.88 -55.72 -9.62
CA ARG A 91 -66.10 -54.48 -9.79
C ARG A 91 -66.50 -53.43 -8.76
N ARG A 92 -67.80 -53.16 -8.57
CA ARG A 92 -68.29 -52.24 -7.53
C ARG A 92 -67.88 -52.66 -6.12
N LEU A 93 -67.96 -53.96 -5.80
CA LEU A 93 -67.55 -54.47 -4.48
C LEU A 93 -66.04 -54.27 -4.23
N LEU A 94 -65.21 -54.47 -5.26
CA LEU A 94 -63.78 -54.18 -5.18
C LEU A 94 -63.50 -52.67 -5.08
N GLU A 95 -64.23 -51.84 -5.82
CA GLU A 95 -64.14 -50.37 -5.75
C GLU A 95 -64.56 -49.85 -4.36
N GLU A 96 -65.62 -50.39 -3.77
CA GLU A 96 -66.03 -50.08 -2.40
C GLU A 96 -64.96 -50.48 -1.39
N PHE A 97 -64.44 -51.71 -1.47
CA PHE A 97 -63.38 -52.19 -0.58
C PHE A 97 -62.11 -51.32 -0.68
N GLN A 98 -61.71 -50.96 -1.90
CA GLN A 98 -60.59 -50.06 -2.15
C GLN A 98 -60.85 -48.66 -1.56
N SER A 99 -62.07 -48.13 -1.67
CA SER A 99 -62.47 -46.84 -1.09
C SER A 99 -62.41 -46.85 0.45
N TYR A 100 -62.86 -47.93 1.10
CA TYR A 100 -62.79 -48.05 2.56
C TYR A 100 -61.36 -48.14 3.08
N LEU A 101 -60.51 -48.97 2.46
CA LEU A 101 -59.09 -49.06 2.82
C LEU A 101 -58.36 -47.73 2.60
N GLY A 102 -58.68 -47.02 1.51
CA GLY A 102 -58.14 -45.69 1.25
C GLY A 102 -58.43 -44.71 2.38
N ARG A 103 -59.69 -44.64 2.84
CA ARG A 103 -60.11 -43.72 3.92
C ARG A 103 -59.48 -44.02 5.27
N TRP A 104 -59.39 -45.30 5.66
CA TRP A 104 -58.76 -45.68 6.93
C TRP A 104 -57.26 -45.44 6.92
N ASN A 105 -56.57 -45.79 5.82
CA ASN A 105 -55.15 -45.52 5.67
C ASN A 105 -54.88 -44.01 5.67
N GLU A 106 -55.71 -43.23 4.99
CA GLU A 106 -55.62 -41.77 4.99
C GLU A 106 -55.79 -41.20 6.41
N TYR A 107 -56.82 -41.61 7.15
CA TYR A 107 -57.05 -41.16 8.52
C TYR A 107 -55.90 -41.55 9.46
N LEU A 108 -55.43 -42.81 9.37
CA LEU A 108 -54.32 -43.28 10.18
C LEU A 108 -53.05 -42.47 9.90
N LEU A 109 -52.69 -42.29 8.64
CA LEU A 109 -51.45 -41.62 8.24
C LEU A 109 -51.50 -40.10 8.41
N ARG A 110 -52.66 -39.46 8.25
CA ARG A 110 -52.76 -38.00 8.31
C ARG A 110 -53.15 -37.48 9.69
N GLU A 111 -53.98 -38.20 10.43
CA GLU A 111 -54.61 -37.66 11.65
C GLU A 111 -54.14 -38.34 12.95
N ARG A 112 -53.88 -39.66 12.93
CA ARG A 112 -53.55 -40.41 14.16
C ARG A 112 -52.06 -40.68 14.35
N LEU A 113 -51.42 -41.27 13.35
CA LEU A 113 -50.03 -41.68 13.42
C LEU A 113 -49.07 -40.50 13.71
N PRO A 114 -49.23 -39.31 13.08
CA PRO A 114 -48.40 -38.16 13.40
C PRO A 114 -48.42 -37.77 14.89
N LYS A 115 -49.61 -37.76 15.50
CA LYS A 115 -49.81 -37.39 16.91
C LYS A 115 -49.28 -38.45 17.87
N ILE A 116 -49.48 -39.73 17.56
CA ILE A 116 -48.93 -40.83 18.36
C ILE A 116 -47.40 -40.82 18.29
N HIS A 117 -46.83 -40.59 17.11
CA HIS A 117 -45.37 -40.49 16.96
C HIS A 117 -44.82 -39.28 17.74
N LEU A 118 -45.50 -38.13 17.66
CA LEU A 118 -45.13 -36.95 18.45
C LEU A 118 -45.13 -37.23 19.95
N GLN A 119 -46.18 -37.88 20.47
CA GLN A 119 -46.27 -38.29 21.87
C GLN A 119 -45.12 -39.23 22.25
N PHE A 120 -44.82 -40.21 21.39
CA PHE A 120 -43.68 -41.11 21.60
C PHE A 120 -42.35 -40.35 21.72
N LEU A 121 -42.10 -39.33 20.89
CA LEU A 121 -40.89 -38.51 20.99
C LEU A 121 -40.87 -37.64 22.27
N GLN A 122 -42.01 -37.12 22.70
CA GLN A 122 -42.12 -36.37 23.96
C GLN A 122 -41.77 -37.25 25.17
N GLU A 123 -42.25 -38.50 25.19
CA GLU A 123 -41.91 -39.46 26.23
C GLU A 123 -40.43 -39.88 26.15
N LEU A 124 -39.92 -40.11 24.94
CA LEU A 124 -38.50 -40.45 24.71
C LEU A 124 -37.57 -39.32 25.17
N LYS A 125 -37.94 -38.06 24.93
CA LYS A 125 -37.22 -36.88 25.42
C LYS A 125 -37.03 -36.93 26.94
N LEU A 126 -38.07 -37.30 27.70
CA LEU A 126 -38.00 -37.36 29.17
C LEU A 126 -37.02 -38.46 29.64
N LEU A 127 -36.99 -39.59 28.93
CA LEU A 127 -36.04 -40.67 29.23
C LEU A 127 -34.59 -40.23 28.98
N VAL A 128 -34.32 -39.63 27.82
CA VAL A 128 -32.98 -39.14 27.43
C VAL A 128 -32.49 -38.03 28.37
N SER A 129 -33.40 -37.24 28.95
CA SER A 129 -33.06 -36.14 29.86
C SER A 129 -32.77 -36.57 31.30
N ASN A 130 -33.21 -37.76 31.73
CA ASN A 130 -33.13 -38.24 33.11
C ASN A 130 -31.93 -39.18 33.37
N GLU A 131 -31.18 -39.57 32.34
CA GLU A 131 -29.97 -40.38 32.52
C GLU A 131 -28.76 -39.49 32.86
N ASP A 132 -28.44 -39.40 34.15
CA ASP A 132 -27.27 -38.69 34.72
C ASP A 132 -25.91 -39.11 34.10
N SER A 133 -25.87 -40.21 33.34
CA SER A 133 -24.68 -40.82 32.74
C SER A 133 -24.46 -40.49 31.26
N LEU A 134 -25.34 -39.72 30.60
CA LEU A 134 -25.32 -39.55 29.15
C LEU A 134 -25.20 -38.08 28.69
N THR A 135 -24.21 -37.37 29.23
CA THR A 135 -23.79 -36.05 28.73
C THR A 135 -23.14 -36.08 27.34
N ASP A 136 -23.06 -37.25 26.70
CA ASP A 136 -22.40 -37.43 25.41
C ASP A 136 -23.35 -37.14 24.24
N ASP A 137 -22.81 -36.41 23.26
CA ASP A 137 -23.42 -36.01 21.97
C ASP A 137 -24.06 -37.18 21.18
N VAL A 138 -23.76 -38.42 21.58
CA VAL A 138 -24.26 -39.67 21.00
C VAL A 138 -25.73 -39.93 21.37
N SER A 139 -26.16 -39.65 22.60
CA SER A 139 -27.53 -39.99 23.05
C SER A 139 -28.58 -39.09 22.39
N PHE A 140 -28.27 -37.80 22.24
CA PHE A 140 -29.13 -36.86 21.51
C PHE A 140 -29.18 -37.17 20.00
N LYS A 141 -28.10 -37.73 19.42
CA LYS A 141 -28.16 -38.25 18.04
C LYS A 141 -29.09 -39.44 17.90
N HIS A 142 -29.15 -40.33 18.90
CA HIS A 142 -30.09 -41.45 18.91
C HIS A 142 -31.55 -40.99 19.02
N TYR A 143 -31.84 -39.95 19.80
CA TYR A 143 -33.19 -39.34 19.83
C TYR A 143 -33.67 -38.96 18.41
N TYR A 144 -32.83 -38.28 17.63
CA TYR A 144 -33.17 -37.90 16.25
C TYR A 144 -33.21 -39.08 15.27
N TYR A 145 -32.63 -40.24 15.59
CA TYR A 145 -32.75 -41.44 14.75
C TYR A 145 -34.19 -41.94 14.66
N TYR A 146 -34.97 -41.77 15.73
CA TYR A 146 -36.38 -42.18 15.75
C TYR A 146 -37.30 -41.23 15.01
N TRP A 147 -36.83 -40.05 14.60
CA TRP A 147 -37.64 -39.12 13.83
C TRP A 147 -37.92 -39.68 12.44
N PRO A 148 -39.12 -39.42 11.86
CA PRO A 148 -39.43 -39.86 10.52
C PRO A 148 -38.50 -39.25 9.48
N GLN A 149 -37.65 -40.08 8.89
CA GLN A 149 -36.80 -39.75 7.75
C GLN A 149 -37.33 -40.52 6.53
N ASN A 150 -37.27 -39.98 5.31
CA ASN A 150 -37.83 -40.61 4.09
C ASN A 150 -37.55 -42.11 4.02
N VAL A 151 -38.58 -42.90 4.28
CA VAL A 151 -38.62 -44.34 4.09
C VAL A 151 -39.32 -44.56 2.76
N GLU A 152 -38.70 -45.35 1.90
CA GLU A 152 -39.27 -45.72 0.61
C GLU A 152 -40.68 -46.32 0.81
N GLY A 153 -41.70 -45.75 0.15
CA GLY A 153 -43.09 -46.21 0.25
C GLY A 153 -43.95 -45.55 1.35
N MET A 154 -43.41 -44.66 2.20
CA MET A 154 -44.24 -43.83 3.08
C MET A 154 -44.84 -42.61 2.35
N PHE A 155 -46.10 -42.31 2.63
CA PHE A 155 -46.82 -41.20 2.01
C PHE A 155 -46.24 -39.84 2.46
N ASN A 156 -45.92 -38.97 1.50
CA ASN A 156 -45.44 -37.60 1.77
C ASN A 156 -46.34 -36.80 2.72
N ASP A 157 -47.65 -37.10 2.72
CA ASP A 157 -48.63 -36.44 3.58
C ASP A 157 -48.39 -36.72 5.07
N TYR A 158 -47.91 -37.92 5.43
CA TYR A 158 -47.58 -38.24 6.81
C TYR A 158 -46.47 -37.32 7.33
N TYR A 159 -45.39 -37.15 6.55
CA TYR A 159 -44.28 -36.28 6.90
C TYR A 159 -44.76 -34.83 7.05
N GLY A 160 -45.52 -34.31 6.09
CA GLY A 160 -46.04 -32.94 6.18
C GLY A 160 -46.89 -32.70 7.43
N LYS A 161 -47.76 -33.64 7.79
CA LYS A 161 -48.59 -33.56 9.01
C LYS A 161 -47.77 -33.68 10.28
N PHE A 162 -46.87 -34.67 10.35
CA PHE A 162 -46.00 -34.88 11.51
C PHE A 162 -45.10 -33.67 11.79
N TYR A 163 -44.38 -33.17 10.79
CA TYR A 163 -43.50 -32.02 10.99
C TYR A 163 -44.29 -30.73 11.28
N GLY A 164 -45.50 -30.59 10.73
CA GLY A 164 -46.42 -29.51 11.09
C GLY A 164 -46.83 -29.52 12.57
N GLU A 165 -47.12 -30.71 13.13
CA GLU A 165 -47.42 -30.88 14.56
C GLU A 165 -46.18 -30.64 15.43
N VAL A 166 -45.00 -31.13 15.04
CA VAL A 166 -43.72 -30.89 15.73
C VAL A 166 -43.42 -29.40 15.85
N MET A 167 -43.60 -28.62 14.78
CA MET A 167 -43.33 -27.17 14.77
C MET A 167 -44.26 -26.36 15.68
N GLN A 168 -45.45 -26.89 15.99
CA GLN A 168 -46.43 -26.27 16.88
C GLN A 168 -46.38 -26.81 18.31
N SER A 169 -45.67 -27.92 18.50
CA SER A 169 -45.43 -28.50 19.82
C SER A 169 -44.39 -27.69 20.59
N GLY A 170 -44.31 -27.91 21.91
CA GLY A 170 -43.35 -27.24 22.78
C GLY A 170 -41.90 -27.69 22.55
N ASP A 171 -41.16 -27.84 23.63
CA ASP A 171 -39.71 -28.03 23.53
C ASP A 171 -39.35 -29.44 23.05
N LEU A 172 -38.92 -29.58 21.79
CA LEU A 172 -38.56 -30.87 21.18
C LEU A 172 -37.19 -30.90 20.53
N PHE A 173 -36.55 -29.75 20.39
CA PHE A 173 -35.23 -29.63 19.80
C PHE A 173 -34.21 -29.44 20.91
N TYR A 174 -33.11 -30.19 20.83
CA TYR A 174 -32.02 -30.08 21.80
C TYR A 174 -30.91 -29.18 21.27
N THR A 175 -30.45 -28.26 22.12
CA THR A 175 -29.27 -27.42 21.87
C THR A 175 -28.26 -27.56 23.02
N ARG A 176 -26.96 -27.51 22.69
CA ARG A 176 -25.86 -27.53 23.68
C ARG A 176 -25.65 -26.17 24.36
N SER A 177 -26.37 -25.13 23.94
CA SER A 177 -26.31 -23.80 24.57
C SER A 177 -26.76 -23.87 26.03
N ASN A 178 -26.29 -22.95 26.86
CA ASN A 178 -26.66 -22.85 28.27
C ASN A 178 -26.52 -24.16 29.08
N ARG A 179 -25.47 -24.96 28.79
CA ARG A 179 -25.20 -26.29 29.40
C ARG A 179 -26.16 -27.41 28.98
N GLY A 180 -26.90 -27.22 27.90
CA GLY A 180 -27.84 -28.20 27.38
C GLY A 180 -29.27 -27.85 27.77
N GLN A 181 -30.14 -27.65 26.77
CA GLN A 181 -31.54 -27.37 26.99
C GLN A 181 -32.39 -27.85 25.81
N TRP A 182 -33.65 -28.13 26.10
CA TRP A 182 -34.67 -28.37 25.10
C TRP A 182 -35.41 -27.07 24.79
N ILE A 183 -35.62 -26.80 23.51
CA ILE A 183 -36.20 -25.57 23.02
C ILE A 183 -37.30 -25.85 22.01
N SER A 184 -38.17 -24.87 21.85
CA SER A 184 -39.22 -24.86 20.84
C SER A 184 -38.65 -24.67 19.43
N TYR A 185 -39.47 -24.93 18.42
CA TYR A 185 -39.10 -24.67 17.02
C TYR A 185 -38.82 -23.18 16.75
N GLN A 186 -39.54 -22.29 17.43
CA GLN A 186 -39.47 -20.84 17.24
C GLN A 186 -38.17 -20.24 17.80
N GLU A 187 -37.58 -20.87 18.81
CA GLU A 187 -36.32 -20.45 19.43
C GLU A 187 -35.08 -21.08 18.78
N ALA A 188 -35.28 -22.09 17.93
CA ALA A 188 -34.20 -22.87 17.35
C ALA A 188 -33.59 -22.21 16.11
N VAL A 189 -32.26 -22.11 16.10
CA VAL A 189 -31.47 -21.71 14.93
C VAL A 189 -30.83 -22.95 14.33
N PHE A 190 -31.09 -23.23 13.06
CA PHE A 190 -30.66 -24.45 12.38
C PHE A 190 -29.48 -24.21 11.44
N GLU A 191 -28.69 -25.26 11.19
CA GLU A 191 -27.60 -25.21 10.22
C GLU A 191 -28.10 -24.94 8.78
N ASP A 192 -27.36 -24.14 8.02
CA ASP A 192 -27.67 -23.86 6.62
C ASP A 192 -27.39 -25.08 5.75
N GLN A 193 -28.43 -25.52 5.02
CA GLN A 193 -28.39 -26.68 4.14
C GLN A 193 -27.45 -26.46 2.94
N LYS A 194 -27.11 -25.21 2.62
CA LYS A 194 -26.23 -24.83 1.49
C LYS A 194 -24.74 -24.87 1.84
N LEU A 195 -24.38 -25.23 3.07
CA LEU A 195 -22.99 -25.34 3.53
C LEU A 195 -22.71 -26.80 3.91
N GLY A 196 -21.60 -27.37 3.42
CA GLY A 196 -21.15 -28.69 3.85
C GLY A 196 -21.04 -29.73 2.73
N TYR A 197 -20.86 -29.29 1.49
CA TYR A 197 -20.52 -30.19 0.39
C TYR A 197 -19.05 -30.60 0.46
N SER A 198 -18.16 -29.69 0.89
CA SER A 198 -16.73 -29.95 1.06
C SER A 198 -16.34 -30.27 2.52
N ALA A 199 -15.17 -30.90 2.72
CA ALA A 199 -14.64 -31.17 4.06
C ALA A 199 -14.40 -29.86 4.86
N ILE A 200 -13.87 -28.83 4.19
CA ILE A 200 -13.60 -27.52 4.79
C ILE A 200 -14.91 -26.82 5.19
N GLU A 201 -15.94 -26.84 4.34
CA GLU A 201 -17.23 -26.23 4.68
C GLU A 201 -17.88 -26.90 5.91
N LYS A 202 -17.76 -28.23 6.03
CA LYS A 202 -18.25 -28.95 7.22
C LYS A 202 -17.50 -28.52 8.49
N GLU A 203 -16.20 -28.28 8.37
CA GLU A 203 -15.38 -27.79 9.47
C GLU A 203 -15.75 -26.35 9.87
N VAL A 204 -15.92 -25.47 8.88
CA VAL A 204 -16.39 -24.09 9.08
C VAL A 204 -17.76 -24.09 9.77
N LEU A 205 -18.71 -24.89 9.30
CA LEU A 205 -20.04 -25.01 9.91
C LEU A 205 -19.95 -25.48 11.37
N LYS A 206 -19.13 -26.49 11.65
CA LYS A 206 -18.90 -26.97 13.02
C LYS A 206 -18.29 -25.88 13.92
N LEU A 207 -17.32 -25.13 13.41
CA LEU A 207 -16.70 -24.02 14.13
C LEU A 207 -17.70 -22.90 14.44
N VAL A 208 -18.49 -22.50 13.45
CA VAL A 208 -19.55 -21.49 13.59
C VAL A 208 -20.61 -21.94 14.60
N SER A 209 -21.12 -23.16 14.47
CA SER A 209 -22.10 -23.72 15.41
C SER A 209 -21.56 -23.72 16.84
N ASN A 210 -20.34 -24.19 17.07
CA ASN A 210 -19.72 -24.20 18.40
C ASN A 210 -19.51 -22.78 18.95
N PHE A 211 -19.11 -21.82 18.10
CA PHE A 211 -18.93 -20.43 18.49
C PHE A 211 -20.24 -19.78 18.95
N LEU A 212 -21.31 -19.95 18.17
CA LEU A 212 -22.64 -19.42 18.50
C LEU A 212 -23.23 -20.08 19.76
N ILE A 213 -23.07 -21.40 19.92
CA ILE A 213 -23.44 -22.13 21.14
C ILE A 213 -22.74 -21.55 22.37
N GLY A 214 -21.43 -21.27 22.26
CA GLY A 214 -20.65 -20.64 23.33
C GLY A 214 -21.08 -19.21 23.66
N ARG A 215 -21.87 -18.57 22.79
CA ARG A 215 -22.50 -17.26 23.01
C ARG A 215 -23.96 -17.35 23.46
N SER A 216 -24.40 -18.54 23.86
CA SER A 216 -25.76 -18.78 24.33
C SER A 216 -26.82 -18.64 23.23
N ILE A 217 -26.43 -18.79 21.95
CA ILE A 217 -27.37 -18.90 20.84
C ILE A 217 -27.85 -20.34 20.72
N ASN A 218 -29.15 -20.49 20.55
CA ASN A 218 -29.87 -21.76 20.50
C ASN A 218 -29.69 -22.53 19.18
N VAL A 219 -28.43 -22.86 18.84
CA VAL A 219 -28.12 -23.62 17.62
C VAL A 219 -28.50 -25.09 17.81
N VAL A 220 -29.24 -25.65 16.86
CA VAL A 220 -29.67 -27.05 16.81
C VAL A 220 -29.02 -27.74 15.61
N GLN A 221 -28.33 -28.85 15.89
CA GLN A 221 -27.65 -29.66 14.89
C GLN A 221 -28.50 -30.90 14.60
N LEU A 222 -28.99 -31.03 13.37
CA LEU A 222 -29.91 -32.10 12.96
C LEU A 222 -29.37 -32.89 11.77
N PRO A 223 -29.70 -34.19 11.69
CA PRO A 223 -29.52 -34.96 10.46
C PRO A 223 -30.20 -34.30 9.25
N PHE A 224 -29.53 -34.34 8.10
CA PHE A 224 -30.04 -33.77 6.84
C PHE A 224 -31.44 -34.28 6.46
N GLY A 225 -31.71 -35.56 6.74
CA GLY A 225 -32.99 -36.20 6.46
C GLY A 225 -34.18 -35.58 7.20
N ILE A 226 -33.93 -34.88 8.32
CA ILE A 226 -34.92 -34.17 9.13
C ILE A 226 -35.03 -32.70 8.67
N LEU A 227 -33.89 -32.02 8.49
CA LEU A 227 -33.83 -30.60 8.11
C LEU A 227 -34.66 -30.28 6.86
N ARG A 228 -34.70 -31.19 5.88
CA ARG A 228 -35.46 -30.99 4.63
C ARG A 228 -36.97 -30.86 4.82
N HIS A 229 -37.53 -31.33 5.94
CA HIS A 229 -38.97 -31.31 6.19
C HIS A 229 -39.41 -30.12 7.06
N LEU A 230 -38.47 -29.26 7.49
CA LEU A 230 -38.73 -28.08 8.32
C LEU A 230 -38.70 -26.80 7.46
N PRO A 231 -39.86 -26.30 6.98
CA PRO A 231 -39.95 -25.06 6.19
C PRO A 231 -39.87 -23.82 7.08
N ASN A 232 -39.46 -22.66 6.54
CA ASN A 232 -39.45 -21.36 7.23
C ASN A 232 -38.67 -21.31 8.56
N ARG A 233 -37.60 -22.09 8.66
CA ARG A 233 -36.73 -22.16 9.84
C ARG A 233 -35.79 -20.96 9.92
N GLN A 234 -35.46 -20.54 11.15
CA GLN A 234 -34.31 -19.65 11.35
C GLN A 234 -33.04 -20.45 11.07
N ILE A 235 -32.18 -19.92 10.18
CA ILE A 235 -30.92 -20.56 9.83
C ILE A 235 -29.75 -19.73 10.33
N ILE A 236 -28.59 -20.38 10.49
CA ILE A 236 -27.34 -19.65 10.70
C ILE A 236 -27.06 -18.83 9.44
N THR A 237 -27.21 -17.51 9.56
CA THR A 237 -26.89 -16.54 8.51
C THR A 237 -25.50 -15.91 8.76
N PRO A 238 -24.81 -15.44 7.71
CA PRO A 238 -23.59 -14.68 7.88
C PRO A 238 -23.77 -13.46 8.80
N GLU A 239 -24.90 -12.74 8.70
CA GLU A 239 -25.31 -11.65 9.59
C GLU A 239 -25.26 -12.04 11.08
N LEU A 240 -25.93 -13.13 11.45
CA LEU A 240 -25.94 -13.63 12.84
C LEU A 240 -24.53 -13.91 13.36
N VAL A 241 -23.66 -14.44 12.49
CA VAL A 241 -22.27 -14.72 12.86
C VAL A 241 -21.48 -13.42 13.01
N ARG A 242 -21.61 -12.46 12.09
CA ARG A 242 -20.96 -11.14 12.16
C ARG A 242 -21.33 -10.41 13.46
N ASP A 243 -22.60 -10.39 13.81
CA ASP A 243 -23.09 -9.73 15.04
C ASP A 243 -22.46 -10.30 16.32
N ASN A 244 -22.27 -11.63 16.35
CA ASN A 244 -21.61 -12.29 17.46
C ASN A 244 -20.08 -12.12 17.43
N ILE A 245 -19.46 -11.93 16.26
CA ILE A 245 -18.02 -11.64 16.13
C ILE A 245 -17.70 -10.20 16.55
N ARG A 246 -18.59 -9.23 16.31
CA ARG A 246 -18.36 -7.80 16.59
C ARG A 246 -17.91 -7.48 18.01
N ASN A 247 -18.26 -8.35 18.97
CA ASN A 247 -17.87 -8.25 20.38
C ASN A 247 -17.01 -9.43 20.85
N ALA A 248 -16.40 -10.16 19.92
CA ALA A 248 -15.62 -11.37 20.20
C ALA A 248 -14.15 -11.10 20.49
N ASN A 249 -13.55 -11.99 21.28
CA ASN A 249 -12.10 -12.08 21.40
C ASN A 249 -11.51 -12.67 20.11
N LYS A 250 -10.44 -12.05 19.61
CA LYS A 250 -9.59 -12.50 18.50
C LYS A 250 -9.11 -13.96 18.61
N ALA A 251 -9.08 -14.53 19.82
CA ALA A 251 -8.71 -15.92 20.05
C ALA A 251 -9.54 -16.96 19.26
N PHE A 252 -10.76 -16.61 18.82
CA PHE A 252 -11.56 -17.48 17.96
C PHE A 252 -10.95 -17.64 16.56
N VAL A 253 -10.51 -16.53 15.95
CA VAL A 253 -9.97 -16.50 14.59
C VAL A 253 -8.49 -16.84 14.54
N GLU A 254 -7.73 -16.49 15.58
CA GLU A 254 -6.28 -16.78 15.70
C GLU A 254 -5.98 -18.29 15.72
N LYS A 255 -6.90 -19.12 16.19
CA LYS A 255 -6.73 -20.58 16.28
C LYS A 255 -7.04 -21.32 14.97
N MET A 256 -7.60 -20.63 13.98
CA MET A 256 -8.01 -21.27 12.73
C MET A 256 -6.80 -21.53 11.83
N GLU A 257 -6.78 -22.71 11.21
CA GLU A 257 -5.85 -23.02 10.13
C GLU A 257 -6.13 -22.12 8.92
N LYS A 258 -5.12 -21.88 8.08
CA LYS A 258 -5.18 -20.94 6.96
C LYS A 258 -6.38 -21.18 6.04
N ASP A 259 -6.57 -22.39 5.53
CA ASP A 259 -7.60 -22.66 4.52
C ASP A 259 -9.01 -22.63 5.12
N VAL A 260 -9.15 -23.07 6.38
CA VAL A 260 -10.40 -22.99 7.14
C VAL A 260 -10.78 -21.54 7.41
N PHE A 261 -9.81 -20.69 7.77
CA PHE A 261 -10.01 -19.26 7.98
C PHE A 261 -10.48 -18.56 6.69
N ILE A 262 -9.85 -18.86 5.54
CA ILE A 262 -10.23 -18.27 4.25
C ILE A 262 -11.69 -18.64 3.93
N ALA A 263 -12.04 -19.93 4.01
CA ALA A 263 -13.41 -20.38 3.75
C ALA A 263 -14.44 -19.78 4.73
N PHE A 264 -14.05 -19.61 6.00
CA PHE A 264 -14.88 -18.92 6.99
C PHE A 264 -15.10 -17.45 6.65
N PHE A 265 -14.05 -16.73 6.25
CA PHE A 265 -14.17 -15.32 5.89
C PHE A 265 -14.98 -15.14 4.58
N GLU A 266 -14.83 -16.04 3.61
CA GLU A 266 -15.70 -16.09 2.43
C GLU A 266 -17.17 -16.32 2.79
N TYR A 267 -17.45 -17.22 3.76
CA TYR A 267 -18.79 -17.43 4.28
C TYR A 267 -19.38 -16.15 4.90
N LEU A 268 -18.60 -15.43 5.71
CA LEU A 268 -19.02 -14.15 6.29
C LEU A 268 -19.30 -13.06 5.26
N LEU A 269 -18.81 -13.20 4.03
CA LEU A 269 -19.03 -12.23 2.95
C LEU A 269 -20.06 -12.72 1.92
N ARG A 270 -20.65 -13.90 2.10
CA ARG A 270 -21.48 -14.59 1.09
C ARG A 270 -22.75 -13.82 0.69
N ASP A 271 -23.30 -13.04 1.60
CA ASP A 271 -24.49 -12.20 1.39
C ASP A 271 -24.17 -10.79 0.90
N ASN A 272 -22.89 -10.49 0.63
CA ASN A 272 -22.39 -9.20 0.14
C ASN A 272 -22.66 -8.00 1.07
N ALA A 273 -23.01 -8.22 2.34
CA ALA A 273 -23.20 -7.16 3.33
C ALA A 273 -21.86 -6.77 3.98
N ILE A 274 -20.97 -6.14 3.21
CA ILE A 274 -19.61 -5.82 3.68
C ILE A 274 -19.59 -4.78 4.80
N ALA A 275 -20.49 -3.79 4.76
CA ALA A 275 -20.61 -2.75 5.78
C ALA A 275 -20.83 -3.31 7.20
N GLU A 276 -21.51 -4.46 7.31
CA GLU A 276 -21.78 -5.10 8.60
C GLU A 276 -20.54 -5.71 9.26
N LEU A 277 -19.42 -5.83 8.54
CA LEU A 277 -18.14 -6.21 9.14
C LEU A 277 -17.58 -5.13 10.07
N ASN A 278 -18.11 -3.90 10.04
CA ASN A 278 -17.70 -2.86 10.97
C ASN A 278 -17.81 -3.35 12.43
N GLY A 279 -16.75 -3.16 13.19
CA GLY A 279 -16.55 -3.66 14.56
C GLY A 279 -16.05 -5.11 14.67
N CYS A 280 -15.98 -5.88 13.58
CA CYS A 280 -15.52 -7.28 13.63
C CYS A 280 -13.98 -7.37 13.63
N THR A 281 -13.41 -8.15 14.55
CA THR A 281 -11.97 -8.48 14.59
C THR A 281 -11.68 -9.71 13.72
N ILE A 282 -11.52 -9.50 12.41
CA ILE A 282 -11.40 -10.58 11.42
C ILE A 282 -10.34 -10.32 10.35
N LEU A 283 -9.78 -9.12 10.23
CA LEU A 283 -8.85 -8.80 9.13
C LEU A 283 -7.43 -9.31 9.43
N PRO A 284 -6.87 -10.29 8.69
CA PRO A 284 -5.53 -10.79 8.96
C PRO A 284 -4.46 -9.78 8.52
N LEU A 285 -3.49 -9.50 9.39
CA LEU A 285 -2.43 -8.50 9.18
C LEU A 285 -1.06 -9.15 8.98
N MET A 286 -0.13 -8.40 8.41
CA MET A 286 1.24 -8.88 8.11
C MET A 286 2.07 -9.18 9.36
N ASP A 287 1.75 -8.56 10.50
CA ASP A 287 2.35 -8.87 11.81
C ASP A 287 1.78 -10.14 12.45
N MET A 288 0.97 -10.91 11.70
CA MET A 288 0.28 -12.13 12.13
C MET A 288 -0.86 -11.89 13.14
N SER A 289 -1.23 -10.64 13.39
CA SER A 289 -2.39 -10.29 14.21
C SER A 289 -3.68 -10.17 13.38
N PHE A 290 -4.80 -9.95 14.07
CA PHE A 290 -6.11 -9.68 13.45
C PHE A 290 -6.58 -8.26 13.79
N GLY A 291 -6.78 -7.46 12.75
CA GLY A 291 -7.33 -6.11 12.81
C GLY A 291 -8.84 -6.12 13.03
N THR A 292 -9.32 -5.06 13.68
CA THR A 292 -10.75 -4.81 13.89
C THR A 292 -11.19 -3.69 12.97
N PHE A 293 -12.19 -3.94 12.13
CA PHE A 293 -12.73 -2.89 11.27
C PHE A 293 -13.38 -1.79 12.10
N ARG A 294 -12.98 -0.53 11.91
CA ARG A 294 -13.62 0.63 12.54
C ARG A 294 -13.44 1.85 11.66
N ARG A 295 -14.54 2.52 11.32
CA ARG A 295 -14.52 3.76 10.52
C ARG A 295 -13.63 4.87 11.12
N GLU A 296 -13.60 4.98 12.44
CA GLU A 296 -12.88 6.06 13.15
C GLU A 296 -11.39 5.76 13.41
N GLN A 297 -10.90 4.55 13.08
CA GLN A 297 -9.49 4.20 13.27
C GLN A 297 -8.65 4.57 12.05
N LEU A 298 -7.33 4.42 12.16
CA LEU A 298 -6.44 4.54 11.01
C LEU A 298 -6.76 3.44 9.98
N PRO A 299 -6.66 3.74 8.67
CA PRO A 299 -7.00 2.77 7.63
C PRO A 299 -6.05 1.56 7.62
N PHE A 300 -6.61 0.43 7.20
CA PHE A 300 -5.85 -0.76 6.80
C PHE A 300 -5.55 -0.71 5.31
N TYR A 301 -4.45 -1.36 4.90
CA TYR A 301 -3.92 -1.23 3.55
C TYR A 301 -3.76 -2.57 2.85
N ILE A 302 -4.24 -2.64 1.61
CA ILE A 302 -3.94 -3.72 0.68
C ILE A 302 -2.90 -3.21 -0.31
N ALA A 303 -1.76 -3.90 -0.39
CA ALA A 303 -0.62 -3.48 -1.20
C ALA A 303 0.13 -4.69 -1.77
N SER A 304 0.98 -4.44 -2.78
CA SER A 304 1.87 -5.46 -3.33
C SER A 304 3.04 -5.77 -2.38
N GLU A 305 3.70 -6.91 -2.57
CA GLU A 305 4.83 -7.32 -1.74
C GLU A 305 5.98 -6.30 -1.76
N GLU A 306 6.22 -5.67 -2.91
CA GLU A 306 7.25 -4.64 -3.06
C GLU A 306 6.94 -3.41 -2.21
N VAL A 307 5.69 -2.95 -2.20
CA VAL A 307 5.25 -1.82 -1.37
C VAL A 307 5.36 -2.17 0.12
N MET A 308 4.88 -3.36 0.51
CA MET A 308 4.95 -3.80 1.91
C MET A 308 6.39 -3.91 2.40
N ALA A 309 7.33 -4.32 1.54
CA ALA A 309 8.76 -4.40 1.87
C ALA A 309 9.40 -3.03 2.16
N VAL A 310 8.85 -1.95 1.61
CA VAL A 310 9.25 -0.56 1.92
C VAL A 310 8.72 -0.12 3.29
N PHE A 311 7.65 -0.72 3.82
CA PHE A 311 7.01 -0.27 5.06
C PHE A 311 6.92 -1.37 6.15
N PRO A 312 8.06 -1.96 6.59
CA PRO A 312 8.04 -3.07 7.55
C PRO A 312 7.46 -2.70 8.92
N ASN A 313 7.58 -1.44 9.32
CA ASN A 313 7.05 -0.93 10.60
C ASN A 313 5.53 -0.71 10.61
N LEU A 314 4.87 -0.86 9.46
CA LEU A 314 3.42 -0.76 9.30
C LEU A 314 2.79 -2.14 9.05
N SER A 315 3.47 -3.23 9.40
CA SER A 315 2.96 -4.60 9.26
C SER A 315 1.63 -4.83 9.98
N SER A 316 1.36 -4.10 11.06
CA SER A 316 0.08 -4.11 11.78
C SER A 316 -1.05 -3.34 11.07
N ARG A 317 -0.77 -2.68 9.93
CA ARG A 317 -1.75 -1.98 9.10
C ARG A 317 -1.89 -2.60 7.71
N PHE A 318 -0.92 -3.39 7.26
CA PHE A 318 -1.01 -4.11 5.99
C PHE A 318 -1.75 -5.43 6.14
N VAL A 319 -2.70 -5.65 5.24
CA VAL A 319 -3.43 -6.91 5.14
C VAL A 319 -2.49 -8.01 4.63
N ASN A 320 -2.55 -9.20 5.24
CA ASN A 320 -1.73 -10.33 4.84
C ASN A 320 -2.35 -11.07 3.62
N PRO A 321 -1.78 -10.94 2.41
CA PRO A 321 -2.35 -11.58 1.22
C PRO A 321 -2.27 -13.11 1.30
N GLY A 322 -1.35 -13.66 2.10
CA GLY A 322 -1.21 -15.09 2.30
C GLY A 322 -2.30 -15.74 3.14
N ARG A 323 -3.20 -14.95 3.75
CA ARG A 323 -4.31 -15.40 4.62
C ARG A 323 -5.69 -15.03 4.09
N ILE A 324 -5.78 -14.49 2.88
CA ILE A 324 -7.04 -14.12 2.21
C ILE A 324 -7.04 -14.63 0.78
N SER A 325 -8.22 -14.84 0.21
CA SER A 325 -8.40 -15.23 -1.18
C SER A 325 -8.69 -14.02 -2.08
N THR A 326 -8.52 -14.17 -3.39
CA THR A 326 -8.83 -13.12 -4.38
C THR A 326 -10.27 -12.59 -4.25
N PRO A 327 -11.32 -13.42 -4.08
CA PRO A 327 -12.68 -12.93 -3.88
C PRO A 327 -12.85 -12.05 -2.63
N ILE A 328 -12.08 -12.29 -1.56
CA ILE A 328 -12.08 -11.44 -0.37
C ILE A 328 -11.40 -10.11 -0.68
N ILE A 329 -10.24 -10.14 -1.36
CA ILE A 329 -9.53 -8.94 -1.79
C ILE A 329 -10.46 -8.07 -2.63
N ASP A 330 -11.09 -8.62 -3.67
CA ASP A 330 -12.00 -7.89 -4.57
C ASP A 330 -13.16 -7.20 -3.83
N LYS A 331 -13.64 -7.81 -2.74
CA LYS A 331 -14.66 -7.21 -1.88
C LYS A 331 -14.09 -6.11 -0.99
N LEU A 332 -12.94 -6.34 -0.36
CA LEU A 332 -12.27 -5.37 0.51
C LEU A 332 -11.69 -4.17 -0.24
N THR A 333 -11.54 -4.27 -1.57
CA THR A 333 -11.09 -3.17 -2.44
C THR A 333 -12.22 -2.39 -3.08
N SER A 334 -13.48 -2.70 -2.75
CA SER A 334 -14.64 -1.94 -3.21
C SER A 334 -14.73 -0.54 -2.58
N GLU A 335 -15.43 0.37 -3.25
CA GLU A 335 -15.71 1.72 -2.72
C GLU A 335 -16.46 1.63 -1.37
N GLU A 336 -17.43 0.72 -1.27
CA GLU A 336 -18.17 0.46 -0.02
C GLU A 336 -17.23 0.06 1.12
N ALA A 337 -16.27 -0.85 0.89
CA ALA A 337 -15.31 -1.25 1.91
C ALA A 337 -14.41 -0.09 2.37
N THR A 338 -14.06 0.82 1.46
CA THR A 338 -13.25 2.01 1.78
C THR A 338 -14.03 2.94 2.71
N GLU A 339 -15.30 3.21 2.41
CA GLU A 339 -16.15 4.12 3.20
C GLU A 339 -16.58 3.50 4.55
N GLU A 340 -16.85 2.21 4.56
CA GLU A 340 -17.51 1.53 5.68
C GLU A 340 -16.54 0.84 6.64
N LEU A 341 -15.42 0.33 6.13
CA LEU A 341 -14.44 -0.46 6.87
C LEU A 341 -13.07 0.23 7.00
N ASN A 342 -12.86 1.34 6.30
CA ASN A 342 -11.60 2.07 6.22
C ASN A 342 -10.44 1.19 5.73
N VAL A 343 -10.68 0.41 4.68
CA VAL A 343 -9.67 -0.40 3.98
C VAL A 343 -9.36 0.26 2.65
N GLU A 344 -8.10 0.57 2.40
CA GLU A 344 -7.66 1.27 1.19
C GLU A 344 -6.65 0.43 0.40
N ILE A 345 -6.73 0.49 -0.93
CA ILE A 345 -5.63 0.04 -1.80
C ILE A 345 -4.53 1.10 -1.77
N VAL A 346 -3.28 0.67 -1.65
CA VAL A 346 -2.14 1.59 -1.75
C VAL A 346 -1.90 1.95 -3.20
N ASP A 347 -2.52 3.06 -3.62
CA ASP A 347 -2.17 3.75 -4.86
C ASP A 347 -0.95 4.67 -4.68
N HIS A 348 -0.58 5.42 -5.72
CA HIS A 348 0.55 6.35 -5.65
C HIS A 348 0.35 7.48 -4.63
N ASN A 349 -0.88 7.94 -4.38
CA ASN A 349 -1.15 9.03 -3.43
C ASN A 349 -1.07 8.52 -1.99
N VAL A 350 -1.66 7.36 -1.71
CA VAL A 350 -1.57 6.67 -0.43
C VAL A 350 -0.12 6.34 -0.12
N PHE A 351 0.66 5.85 -1.10
CA PHE A 351 2.09 5.61 -0.94
C PHE A 351 2.84 6.87 -0.46
N VAL A 352 2.65 8.00 -1.15
CA VAL A 352 3.28 9.28 -0.76
C VAL A 352 2.86 9.70 0.65
N ARG A 353 1.58 9.52 1.01
CA ARG A 353 1.05 9.83 2.35
C ARG A 353 1.72 8.96 3.41
N LEU A 354 1.92 7.66 3.16
CA LEU A 354 2.62 6.76 4.07
C LEU A 354 4.09 7.12 4.26
N VAL A 355 4.80 7.48 3.18
CA VAL A 355 6.18 8.01 3.28
C VAL A 355 6.20 9.30 4.12
N SER A 356 5.22 10.19 3.91
CA SER A 356 5.06 11.43 4.69
C SER A 356 4.82 11.17 6.18
N GLU A 357 3.99 10.17 6.53
CA GLU A 357 3.76 9.76 7.92
C GLU A 357 5.05 9.26 8.59
N MET A 358 5.89 8.52 7.86
CA MET A 358 7.16 8.02 8.38
C MET A 358 8.22 9.11 8.58
N LEU A 359 8.40 9.98 7.59
CA LEU A 359 9.49 10.97 7.57
C LEU A 359 9.11 12.31 8.21
N ARG A 360 7.80 12.55 8.38
CA ARG A 360 7.17 13.81 8.77
C ARG A 360 7.39 14.92 7.71
N PRO A 361 6.39 15.79 7.49
CA PRO A 361 6.56 16.91 6.58
C PRO A 361 7.66 17.88 7.05
N GLY A 362 8.53 18.28 6.14
CA GLY A 362 9.60 19.24 6.42
C GLY A 362 10.71 19.23 5.37
N ASP A 363 11.61 20.21 5.47
CA ASP A 363 12.73 20.34 4.54
C ASP A 363 13.93 19.44 4.88
N ARG A 364 14.10 19.07 6.16
CA ARG A 364 15.27 18.35 6.67
C ARG A 364 14.88 17.37 7.77
N LEU A 365 15.46 16.18 7.73
CA LEU A 365 15.33 15.16 8.79
C LEU A 365 16.70 14.53 9.06
N VAL A 366 17.14 14.55 10.31
CA VAL A 366 18.33 13.80 10.74
C VAL A 366 17.90 12.41 11.17
N TYR A 367 18.57 11.37 10.69
CA TYR A 367 18.29 9.98 11.01
C TYR A 367 19.57 9.22 11.36
N ASP A 368 19.40 8.13 12.10
CA ASP A 368 20.49 7.18 12.37
C ASP A 368 20.61 6.21 11.21
N ARG A 369 21.76 6.18 10.53
CA ARG A 369 22.01 5.30 9.37
C ARG A 369 21.88 3.82 9.69
N ASN A 370 22.08 3.44 10.95
CA ASN A 370 21.91 2.07 11.45
C ASN A 370 20.68 1.92 12.34
N GLY A 371 19.76 2.90 12.30
CA GLY A 371 18.55 2.90 13.10
C GLY A 371 17.58 1.78 12.71
N THR A 372 16.55 1.58 13.52
CA THR A 372 15.54 0.52 13.31
C THR A 372 14.37 0.94 12.44
N LYS A 373 14.12 2.25 12.29
CA LYS A 373 12.96 2.79 11.54
C LYS A 373 13.31 3.33 10.16
N ILE A 374 14.27 4.24 10.10
CA ILE A 374 14.79 4.88 8.89
C ILE A 374 16.29 4.62 8.93
N ASN A 375 16.81 3.94 7.91
CA ASN A 375 18.21 3.56 7.78
C ASN A 375 18.59 3.46 6.30
N ASP A 376 19.87 3.27 6.00
CA ASP A 376 20.35 3.27 4.61
C ASP A 376 19.76 2.11 3.79
N VAL A 377 19.59 0.93 4.40
CA VAL A 377 18.97 -0.25 3.75
C VAL A 377 17.52 0.02 3.37
N TRP A 378 16.78 0.72 4.21
CA TRP A 378 15.39 1.13 3.93
C TRP A 378 15.33 2.18 2.82
N LEU A 379 16.26 3.14 2.81
CA LEU A 379 16.34 4.16 1.77
C LEU A 379 16.63 3.56 0.40
N ASP A 380 17.54 2.58 0.32
CA ASP A 380 17.83 1.88 -0.94
C ASP A 380 16.57 1.21 -1.48
N LYS A 381 15.82 0.48 -0.64
CA LYS A 381 14.53 -0.12 -1.04
C LYS A 381 13.49 0.90 -1.48
N LEU A 382 13.39 2.04 -0.77
CA LEU A 382 12.48 3.12 -1.13
C LEU A 382 12.82 3.67 -2.53
N TRP A 383 14.10 3.94 -2.78
CA TRP A 383 14.54 4.49 -4.06
C TRP A 383 14.47 3.47 -5.20
N ASP A 384 14.78 2.20 -4.96
CA ASP A 384 14.57 1.11 -5.92
C ASP A 384 13.09 1.06 -6.37
N TYR A 385 12.16 1.19 -5.44
CA TYR A 385 10.72 1.23 -5.74
C TYR A 385 10.32 2.50 -6.50
N LEU A 386 10.80 3.68 -6.08
CA LEU A 386 10.53 4.95 -6.75
C LEU A 386 11.07 4.99 -8.17
N ASP A 387 12.24 4.40 -8.42
CA ASP A 387 12.85 4.33 -9.75
C ASP A 387 12.17 3.32 -10.67
N ALA A 388 11.73 2.18 -10.13
CA ALA A 388 10.89 1.23 -10.86
C ALA A 388 9.51 1.83 -11.21
N THR A 389 8.94 2.66 -10.33
CA THR A 389 7.57 3.16 -10.45
C THR A 389 7.51 4.58 -11.02
N LYS A 390 7.52 4.67 -12.36
CA LYS A 390 7.49 5.96 -13.09
C LYS A 390 6.20 6.78 -12.91
N GLY A 391 5.10 6.15 -12.44
CA GLY A 391 3.81 6.81 -12.23
C GLY A 391 3.76 7.75 -11.02
N ILE A 392 4.70 7.62 -10.07
CA ILE A 392 4.73 8.47 -8.87
C ILE A 392 5.30 9.85 -9.23
N ASN A 393 4.55 10.91 -8.93
CA ASN A 393 4.97 12.28 -9.21
C ASN A 393 5.95 12.79 -8.14
N MET A 394 7.20 13.07 -8.54
CA MET A 394 8.26 13.52 -7.62
C MET A 394 7.96 14.86 -6.94
N THR A 395 7.11 15.71 -7.53
CA THR A 395 6.71 16.99 -6.92
C THR A 395 5.90 16.80 -5.63
N ALA A 396 5.29 15.62 -5.41
CA ALA A 396 4.57 15.31 -4.19
C ALA A 396 5.49 15.23 -2.96
N PHE A 397 6.80 15.03 -3.16
CA PHE A 397 7.81 15.03 -2.10
C PHE A 397 8.47 16.40 -1.89
N ALA A 398 7.90 17.49 -2.41
CA ALA A 398 8.44 18.84 -2.24
C ALA A 398 8.55 19.28 -0.76
N ASN A 399 7.75 18.69 0.14
CA ASN A 399 7.81 18.95 1.58
C ASN A 399 8.03 17.65 2.40
N ILE A 400 8.64 16.62 1.79
CA ILE A 400 8.90 15.34 2.46
C ILE A 400 10.39 15.02 2.29
N PRO A 401 11.16 14.87 3.38
CA PRO A 401 12.60 14.70 3.28
C PRO A 401 12.96 13.26 2.91
N ILE A 402 12.95 12.95 1.61
CA ILE A 402 13.22 11.60 1.06
C ILE A 402 14.63 11.42 0.51
N LEU A 403 15.34 12.51 0.25
CA LEU A 403 16.59 12.48 -0.50
C LEU A 403 17.79 12.53 0.45
N PRO A 404 18.63 11.49 0.52
CA PRO A 404 19.78 11.48 1.41
C PRO A 404 20.91 12.38 0.92
N THR A 405 21.53 13.08 1.87
CA THR A 405 22.67 13.97 1.62
C THR A 405 23.99 13.28 1.94
N ILE A 406 25.03 13.63 1.21
CA ILE A 406 26.40 13.17 1.46
C ILE A 406 26.96 13.90 2.69
N GLY A 407 27.45 13.13 3.65
CA GLY A 407 28.01 13.65 4.89
C GLY A 407 28.31 12.53 5.90
N PRO A 408 28.89 12.84 7.06
CA PRO A 408 29.16 11.85 8.12
C PRO A 408 27.88 11.43 8.87
N ASN A 409 26.88 12.30 8.92
CA ASN A 409 25.61 12.05 9.60
C ASN A 409 24.52 11.65 8.59
N GLY A 410 23.55 10.82 8.99
CA GLY A 410 22.35 10.55 8.19
C GLY A 410 21.46 11.78 8.16
N MET A 411 21.31 12.41 6.99
CA MET A 411 20.41 13.54 6.80
C MET A 411 19.65 13.36 5.49
N LEU A 412 18.35 13.59 5.55
CA LEU A 412 17.44 13.62 4.42
C LEU A 412 16.95 15.03 4.17
N VAL A 413 16.75 15.38 2.92
CA VAL A 413 16.20 16.66 2.48
C VAL A 413 15.02 16.47 1.53
N SER A 414 14.11 17.45 1.54
CA SER A 414 12.94 17.41 0.67
C SER A 414 13.28 17.77 -0.78
N LEU A 415 12.38 17.44 -1.70
CA LEU A 415 12.48 17.85 -3.10
C LEU A 415 11.98 19.28 -3.33
N ASN A 416 12.17 20.16 -2.35
CA ASN A 416 11.79 21.56 -2.45
C ASN A 416 12.72 22.28 -3.44
N PRO A 417 12.20 22.86 -4.54
CA PRO A 417 13.04 23.54 -5.54
C PRO A 417 13.73 24.80 -5.01
N LYS A 418 13.36 25.29 -3.82
CA LYS A 418 14.00 26.41 -3.14
C LYS A 418 15.21 25.99 -2.29
N LEU A 419 15.47 24.69 -2.14
CA LEU A 419 16.65 24.20 -1.44
C LEU A 419 17.86 24.16 -2.38
N PRO A 420 19.06 24.48 -1.88
CA PRO A 420 20.30 24.35 -2.65
C PRO A 420 20.69 22.86 -2.75
N LEU A 421 20.14 22.15 -3.74
CA LEU A 421 20.40 20.73 -3.99
C LEU A 421 21.32 20.55 -5.21
N LEU A 422 22.46 19.90 -5.02
CA LEU A 422 23.45 19.70 -6.08
C LEU A 422 23.94 18.24 -6.11
N TYR A 423 24.01 17.64 -7.30
CA TYR A 423 24.70 16.35 -7.45
C TYR A 423 26.20 16.51 -7.21
N GLU A 424 26.79 15.61 -6.43
CA GLU A 424 28.21 15.65 -6.12
C GLU A 424 29.08 15.32 -7.34
N ASP A 425 30.18 16.04 -7.52
CA ASP A 425 31.32 15.58 -8.32
C ASP A 425 32.50 15.18 -7.42
N TYR A 426 32.75 13.86 -7.32
CA TYR A 426 33.84 13.30 -6.54
C TYR A 426 35.23 13.83 -6.92
N ARG A 427 35.40 14.33 -8.16
CA ARG A 427 36.66 14.92 -8.63
C ARG A 427 36.90 16.33 -8.09
N LYS A 428 35.89 16.96 -7.50
CA LYS A 428 35.90 18.35 -7.01
C LYS A 428 35.56 18.41 -5.52
N SER A 429 36.12 17.48 -4.73
CA SER A 429 35.88 17.36 -3.28
C SER A 429 36.08 18.66 -2.49
N ASN A 430 37.05 19.50 -2.87
CA ASN A 430 37.28 20.79 -2.21
C ASN A 430 36.09 21.76 -2.42
N ILE A 431 35.47 21.77 -3.61
CA ILE A 431 34.29 22.61 -3.89
C ILE A 431 33.07 22.05 -3.18
N ASN A 432 32.91 20.73 -3.17
CA ASN A 432 31.87 20.05 -2.41
C ASN A 432 31.94 20.44 -0.91
N ALA A 433 33.13 20.41 -0.31
CA ALA A 433 33.34 20.79 1.08
C ALA A 433 32.94 22.25 1.36
N ILE A 434 33.29 23.18 0.46
CA ILE A 434 32.88 24.59 0.55
C ILE A 434 31.35 24.71 0.50
N LEU A 435 30.72 24.02 -0.44
CA LEU A 435 29.27 24.08 -0.64
C LEU A 435 28.50 23.52 0.56
N THR A 436 28.97 22.42 1.15
CA THR A 436 28.40 21.87 2.39
C THR A 436 28.52 22.86 3.54
N LYS A 437 29.66 23.57 3.69
CA LYS A 437 29.83 24.62 4.71
C LYS A 437 28.90 25.81 4.50
N THR A 438 28.60 26.15 3.25
CA THR A 438 27.68 27.24 2.90
C THR A 438 26.20 26.82 2.91
N GLY A 439 25.89 25.58 3.31
CA GLY A 439 24.52 25.10 3.47
C GLY A 439 23.87 24.48 2.23
N THR A 440 24.64 24.17 1.20
CA THR A 440 24.24 23.36 0.04
C THR A 440 24.20 21.88 0.42
N HIS A 441 23.17 21.16 -0.04
CA HIS A 441 23.02 19.73 0.18
C HIS A 441 23.53 18.96 -1.03
N LEU A 442 24.58 18.16 -0.81
CA LEU A 442 25.17 17.34 -1.84
C LEU A 442 24.47 15.99 -1.95
N ILE A 443 24.14 15.58 -3.16
CA ILE A 443 23.35 14.38 -3.45
C ILE A 443 24.21 13.41 -4.28
N ASP A 444 24.15 12.12 -3.95
CA ASP A 444 24.83 11.07 -4.71
C ASP A 444 24.17 10.88 -6.09
N LYS A 445 24.98 10.67 -7.13
CA LYS A 445 24.51 10.42 -8.50
C LYS A 445 23.78 9.09 -8.67
N ARG A 446 23.87 8.17 -7.69
CA ARG A 446 23.11 6.91 -7.68
C ARG A 446 21.61 7.13 -7.61
N TYR A 447 21.15 8.24 -7.03
CA TYR A 447 19.72 8.55 -6.93
C TYR A 447 19.18 9.13 -8.24
N SER A 448 17.96 8.71 -8.59
CA SER A 448 17.22 8.95 -9.82
C SER A 448 17.61 10.18 -10.66
N SER A 449 17.87 9.95 -11.95
CA SER A 449 17.98 11.02 -12.96
C SER A 449 16.67 11.79 -13.19
N ARG A 450 15.53 11.27 -12.68
CA ARG A 450 14.22 11.94 -12.72
C ARG A 450 14.21 13.26 -11.94
N LEU A 451 15.20 13.48 -11.07
CA LEU A 451 15.32 14.68 -10.24
C LEU A 451 16.03 15.84 -10.94
N SER A 452 16.39 15.75 -12.23
CA SER A 452 17.15 16.79 -12.95
C SER A 452 16.51 18.19 -12.93
N LYS A 453 15.20 18.30 -12.69
CA LYS A 453 14.50 19.58 -12.52
C LYS A 453 14.64 20.18 -11.12
N THR A 454 14.92 19.36 -10.12
CA THR A 454 14.94 19.75 -8.69
C THR A 454 16.36 19.75 -8.13
N VAL A 455 17.15 18.72 -8.45
CA VAL A 455 18.56 18.59 -8.08
C VAL A 455 19.40 19.04 -9.26
N LEU A 456 20.22 20.06 -9.04
CA LEU A 456 21.05 20.64 -10.08
C LEU A 456 22.24 19.72 -10.39
N GLY A 457 22.59 19.59 -11.67
CA GLY A 457 23.84 18.93 -12.08
C GLY A 457 25.06 19.75 -11.66
N PHE A 458 26.18 19.09 -11.37
CA PHE A 458 27.41 19.79 -11.02
C PHE A 458 27.95 20.61 -12.20
N SER A 459 27.93 21.93 -12.08
CA SER A 459 28.47 22.90 -13.06
C SER A 459 28.76 24.22 -12.34
N ALA A 460 29.62 25.08 -12.90
CA ALA A 460 29.94 26.35 -12.26
C ALA A 460 28.71 27.26 -12.12
N THR A 461 27.85 27.30 -13.15
CA THR A 461 26.56 28.02 -13.11
C THR A 461 25.64 27.50 -12.00
N ASN A 462 25.54 26.18 -11.83
CA ASN A 462 24.70 25.59 -10.79
C ASN A 462 25.30 25.72 -9.38
N VAL A 463 26.64 25.76 -9.26
CA VAL A 463 27.33 26.07 -8.01
C VAL A 463 26.97 27.49 -7.54
N LEU A 464 27.01 28.48 -8.44
CA LEU A 464 26.59 29.85 -8.13
C LEU A 464 25.10 29.93 -7.75
N LYS A 465 24.25 29.24 -8.50
CA LYS A 465 22.81 29.15 -8.20
C LYS A 465 22.55 28.53 -6.82
N CYS A 466 23.29 27.48 -6.43
CA CYS A 466 23.18 26.89 -5.10
C CYS A 466 23.60 27.87 -3.98
N ILE A 467 24.67 28.64 -4.18
CA ILE A 467 25.08 29.68 -3.21
C ILE A 467 23.97 30.73 -3.06
N GLN A 468 23.35 31.16 -4.17
CA GLN A 468 22.24 32.10 -4.14
C GLN A 468 21.00 31.53 -3.42
N LEU A 469 20.66 30.26 -3.67
CA LEU A 469 19.56 29.57 -2.99
C LEU A 469 19.84 29.39 -1.49
N ALA A 470 21.07 29.06 -1.11
CA ALA A 470 21.49 28.95 0.28
C ALA A 470 21.39 30.30 1.01
N SER A 471 21.86 31.38 0.38
CA SER A 471 21.74 32.77 0.84
C SER A 471 20.28 33.17 1.07
N THR A 472 19.41 32.92 0.07
CA THR A 472 17.98 33.21 0.13
C THR A 472 17.29 32.41 1.25
N LYS A 473 17.66 31.15 1.45
CA LYS A 473 17.11 30.29 2.51
C LYS A 473 17.55 30.72 3.90
N ALA A 474 18.81 31.11 4.04
CA ALA A 474 19.38 31.63 5.29
C ALA A 474 18.94 33.06 5.60
N LYS A 475 18.36 33.77 4.61
CA LYS A 475 17.94 35.18 4.69
C LYS A 475 19.11 36.10 5.06
N CYS A 476 20.29 35.82 4.53
CA CYS A 476 21.50 36.63 4.70
C CYS A 476 22.03 37.07 3.33
N SER A 477 23.01 37.95 3.32
CA SER A 477 23.77 38.26 2.10
C SER A 477 24.75 37.13 1.75
N ILE A 478 25.19 37.09 0.49
CA ILE A 478 26.22 36.13 0.05
C ILE A 478 27.54 36.35 0.80
N GLU A 479 27.87 37.61 1.13
CA GLU A 479 29.07 37.95 1.91
C GLU A 479 28.99 37.35 3.32
N GLU A 480 27.85 37.47 4.00
CA GLU A 480 27.60 36.85 5.31
C GLU A 480 27.62 35.32 5.27
N LEU A 481 27.05 34.72 4.23
CA LEU A 481 27.02 33.27 4.03
C LEU A 481 28.44 32.68 3.92
N LEU A 482 29.35 33.42 3.30
CA LEU A 482 30.74 33.02 3.03
C LEU A 482 31.73 33.52 4.10
N LEU A 483 31.27 34.09 5.21
CA LEU A 483 32.14 34.38 6.36
C LEU A 483 32.85 33.13 6.92
N PRO A 484 32.21 31.95 7.04
CA PRO A 484 32.82 30.77 7.67
C PRO A 484 33.94 30.11 6.86
N ILE A 485 34.07 30.42 5.56
CA ILE A 485 35.11 29.82 4.71
C ILE A 485 36.45 30.54 4.89
N SER A 486 37.54 29.78 4.77
CA SER A 486 38.91 30.28 4.87
C SER A 486 39.38 30.95 3.58
N ASP A 487 40.49 31.68 3.65
CA ASP A 487 41.07 32.34 2.49
C ASP A 487 41.53 31.33 1.41
N ILE A 488 42.05 30.17 1.82
CA ILE A 488 42.41 29.07 0.90
C ILE A 488 41.17 28.53 0.17
N GLU A 489 40.04 28.44 0.88
CA GLU A 489 38.77 28.02 0.29
C GLU A 489 38.21 29.07 -0.68
N ARG A 490 38.36 30.36 -0.37
CA ARG A 490 38.01 31.46 -1.29
C ARG A 490 38.85 31.39 -2.57
N ASP A 491 40.15 31.20 -2.45
CA ASP A 491 41.06 31.01 -3.59
C ASP A 491 40.68 29.77 -4.41
N THR A 492 40.33 28.67 -3.75
CA THR A 492 39.89 27.42 -4.40
C THR A 492 38.60 27.64 -5.19
N LEU A 493 37.61 28.31 -4.60
CA LEU A 493 36.35 28.63 -5.27
C LEU A 493 36.57 29.57 -6.46
N ARG A 494 37.41 30.60 -6.30
CA ARG A 494 37.79 31.51 -7.39
C ARG A 494 38.45 30.76 -8.55
N THR A 495 39.46 29.95 -8.26
CA THR A 495 40.21 29.21 -9.28
C THR A 495 39.32 28.22 -10.03
N PHE A 496 38.37 27.59 -9.33
CA PHE A 496 37.36 26.73 -9.95
C PHE A 496 36.43 27.49 -10.91
N LEU A 497 35.94 28.66 -10.51
CA LEU A 497 35.07 29.49 -11.35
C LEU A 497 35.83 30.09 -12.54
N GLN A 498 37.11 30.42 -12.36
CA GLN A 498 37.99 30.91 -13.43
C GLN A 498 38.39 29.82 -14.43
N GLY A 499 38.47 28.55 -14.02
CA GLY A 499 38.95 27.47 -14.88
C GLY A 499 37.87 26.79 -15.72
N ASN A 500 36.59 27.09 -15.50
CA ASN A 500 35.45 26.48 -16.21
C ASN A 500 34.76 27.50 -17.13
N ASP A 501 35.50 28.05 -18.08
CA ASP A 501 34.99 29.08 -19.00
C ASP A 501 33.82 28.59 -19.88
N TYR A 502 33.71 27.28 -20.09
CA TYR A 502 32.79 26.67 -21.05
C TYR A 502 31.31 26.69 -20.66
N ASP A 503 30.94 26.81 -19.37
CA ASP A 503 29.52 26.83 -18.93
C ASP A 503 29.07 28.16 -18.31
N LEU A 504 30.00 28.98 -17.84
CA LEU A 504 29.71 30.33 -17.31
C LEU A 504 29.55 31.38 -18.42
N PHE A 505 30.30 31.25 -19.52
CA PHE A 505 30.43 32.28 -20.56
C PHE A 505 30.05 31.79 -21.97
N ASP A 506 29.32 30.66 -22.07
CA ASP A 506 28.92 30.11 -23.36
C ASP A 506 28.02 31.08 -24.16
N SER A 507 28.27 31.14 -25.46
CA SER A 507 27.75 32.13 -26.41
C SER A 507 26.33 31.87 -26.91
N GLN A 508 25.71 30.74 -26.57
CA GLN A 508 24.36 30.37 -27.04
C GLN A 508 23.22 30.62 -26.05
N SER A 509 23.51 30.86 -24.77
CA SER A 509 22.57 31.53 -23.89
C SER A 509 22.91 33.01 -23.88
N ASP A 510 21.92 33.90 -23.99
CA ASP A 510 22.07 35.27 -23.51
C ASP A 510 22.90 35.23 -22.23
N ARG A 511 24.03 35.97 -22.19
CA ARG A 511 24.84 36.14 -20.97
C ARG A 511 23.85 36.26 -19.80
N SER A 512 23.68 35.21 -19.01
CA SER A 512 22.59 35.24 -18.03
C SER A 512 23.02 36.25 -16.98
N SER A 513 22.55 37.49 -17.12
CA SER A 513 22.97 38.66 -16.31
C SER A 513 22.97 38.29 -14.84
N GLU A 514 21.99 37.48 -14.43
CA GLU A 514 21.82 36.92 -13.11
C GLU A 514 23.02 36.08 -12.62
N THR A 515 23.59 35.18 -13.42
CA THR A 515 24.74 34.34 -13.01
C THR A 515 25.99 35.18 -12.81
N ILE A 516 26.23 36.15 -13.69
CA ILE A 516 27.35 37.08 -13.58
C ILE A 516 27.14 38.01 -12.38
N GLU A 517 25.92 38.48 -12.13
CA GLU A 517 25.58 39.29 -10.95
C GLU A 517 25.81 38.52 -9.64
N ILE A 518 25.45 37.23 -9.57
CA ILE A 518 25.73 36.37 -8.42
C ILE A 518 27.26 36.22 -8.25
N LEU A 519 27.99 35.94 -9.33
CA LEU A 519 29.46 35.84 -9.30
C LEU A 519 30.11 37.13 -8.77
N ARG A 520 29.61 38.29 -9.20
CA ARG A 520 30.15 39.58 -8.77
C ARG A 520 29.90 39.89 -7.29
N GLN A 521 28.90 39.27 -6.68
CA GLN A 521 28.59 39.38 -5.25
C GLN A 521 29.50 38.52 -4.36
N LEU A 522 30.23 37.55 -4.92
CA LEU A 522 31.07 36.64 -4.13
C LEU A 522 32.33 37.34 -3.57
N PRO A 523 32.57 37.32 -2.25
CA PRO A 523 33.80 37.82 -1.64
C PRO A 523 34.96 36.83 -1.82
N ILE A 524 35.37 36.59 -3.07
CA ILE A 524 36.45 35.66 -3.45
C ILE A 524 37.61 36.35 -4.16
N PHE A 525 37.52 37.67 -4.35
CA PHE A 525 38.55 38.46 -5.05
C PHE A 525 39.50 39.12 -4.05
N PRO A 526 40.81 38.79 -4.07
CA PRO A 526 41.79 39.39 -3.20
C PRO A 526 42.05 40.82 -3.68
N ALA A 527 41.82 41.79 -2.79
CA ALA A 527 41.95 43.20 -3.10
C ALA A 527 42.67 43.96 -1.99
N PHE A 528 43.48 44.93 -2.38
CA PHE A 528 44.07 45.91 -1.49
C PHE A 528 42.99 46.90 -1.05
N THR A 529 42.76 46.99 0.26
CA THR A 529 41.85 47.99 0.89
C THR A 529 42.62 49.09 1.64
N SER A 530 43.93 48.88 1.80
CA SER A 530 44.92 49.81 2.32
C SER A 530 46.30 49.37 1.83
N SER A 531 47.35 50.16 2.08
CA SER A 531 48.67 49.89 1.49
C SER A 531 49.38 48.62 1.96
N LEU A 532 48.83 47.85 2.91
CA LEU A 532 49.47 46.64 3.46
C LEU A 532 48.47 45.51 3.76
N LYS A 533 47.16 45.69 3.51
CA LYS A 533 46.13 44.70 3.87
C LYS A 533 45.38 44.24 2.64
N VAL A 534 45.61 42.98 2.27
CA VAL A 534 44.79 42.24 1.30
C VAL A 534 43.59 41.66 2.05
N VAL A 535 42.40 41.89 1.50
CA VAL A 535 41.14 41.32 2.01
C VAL A 535 40.35 40.80 0.82
N TYR A 536 39.57 39.75 1.05
CA TYR A 536 38.65 39.25 0.05
C TYR A 536 37.42 40.14 -0.05
N LYS A 537 37.11 40.60 -1.26
CA LYS A 537 35.98 41.47 -1.54
C LYS A 537 35.14 40.99 -2.71
N PRO A 538 33.84 41.36 -2.77
CA PRO A 538 33.01 41.17 -3.95
C PRO A 538 33.59 41.91 -5.15
N ALA A 539 33.42 41.37 -6.35
CA ALA A 539 33.85 42.05 -7.57
C ALA A 539 33.15 43.41 -7.76
N MET A 540 31.93 43.57 -7.24
CA MET A 540 31.19 44.84 -7.29
C MET A 540 31.90 45.98 -6.55
N ASP A 541 32.70 45.66 -5.53
CA ASP A 541 33.43 46.63 -4.72
C ASP A 541 34.88 46.84 -5.21
N CYS A 542 35.29 46.07 -6.22
CA CYS A 542 36.66 46.02 -6.70
C CYS A 542 36.85 46.83 -7.98
N TYR A 543 38.06 47.38 -8.12
CA TYR A 543 38.56 47.97 -9.37
C TYR A 543 39.84 47.27 -9.79
N HIS A 544 40.13 47.21 -11.09
CA HIS A 544 41.44 46.81 -11.59
C HIS A 544 42.23 48.02 -12.11
N LEU A 545 43.56 47.90 -12.08
CA LEU A 545 44.48 48.90 -12.64
C LEU A 545 45.03 48.46 -14.00
N PRO A 546 45.55 49.41 -14.80
CA PRO A 546 46.34 49.12 -15.99
C PRO A 546 47.51 48.16 -15.72
N ASP A 547 47.90 47.39 -16.74
CA ASP A 547 48.73 46.18 -16.63
C ASP A 547 50.09 46.42 -16.00
N ASP A 548 50.69 47.54 -16.34
CA ASP A 548 52.05 47.93 -15.97
C ASP A 548 52.10 48.83 -14.72
N LEU A 549 50.94 49.15 -14.11
CA LEU A 549 50.84 50.06 -12.96
C LEU A 549 50.65 49.33 -11.63
N SER A 550 51.61 49.36 -10.71
CA SER A 550 51.49 48.72 -9.39
C SER A 550 50.49 49.46 -8.47
N VAL A 551 49.90 48.73 -7.51
CA VAL A 551 49.05 49.33 -6.47
C VAL A 551 49.96 49.98 -5.43
N PHE A 552 50.03 51.32 -5.42
CA PHE A 552 50.86 52.05 -4.43
C PHE A 552 50.09 52.38 -3.13
N SER A 553 48.83 52.76 -3.27
CA SER A 553 47.97 53.15 -2.15
C SER A 553 46.51 52.98 -2.52
N VAL A 554 45.66 52.79 -1.52
CA VAL A 554 44.21 52.67 -1.69
C VAL A 554 43.52 53.55 -0.66
N ARG A 555 42.53 54.34 -1.09
CA ARG A 555 41.73 55.17 -0.18
C ARG A 555 40.81 54.30 0.68
N SER A 556 40.46 54.79 1.85
CA SER A 556 39.45 54.14 2.69
C SER A 556 38.12 53.99 1.92
N GLY A 557 37.53 52.80 1.97
CA GLY A 557 36.28 52.47 1.28
C GLY A 557 36.42 52.05 -0.19
N MET A 558 37.64 51.92 -0.72
CA MET A 558 37.90 51.40 -2.06
C MET A 558 38.70 50.10 -2.00
N ALA A 559 38.54 49.22 -2.99
CA ALA A 559 39.29 47.97 -3.11
C ALA A 559 39.91 47.84 -4.51
N ILE A 560 41.20 47.55 -4.60
CA ILE A 560 41.91 47.36 -5.87
C ILE A 560 42.42 45.92 -5.96
N LEU A 561 42.08 45.21 -7.03
CA LEU A 561 42.43 43.80 -7.20
C LEU A 561 43.94 43.55 -7.18
N CYS A 562 44.33 42.43 -6.56
CA CYS A 562 45.70 41.93 -6.61
C CYS A 562 45.98 41.31 -7.99
N LYS A 563 47.01 41.81 -8.67
CA LYS A 563 47.37 41.40 -10.04
C LYS A 563 47.78 39.95 -10.18
N ASP A 564 48.41 39.39 -9.15
CA ASP A 564 49.01 38.05 -9.20
C ASP A 564 47.98 36.91 -9.14
N HIS A 565 46.69 37.24 -8.98
CA HIS A 565 45.66 36.28 -8.59
C HIS A 565 44.41 36.27 -9.49
N THR A 566 44.34 37.06 -10.57
CA THR A 566 43.13 37.14 -11.41
C THR A 566 43.45 37.29 -12.90
N ASP A 567 42.90 36.38 -13.72
CA ASP A 567 43.00 36.44 -15.19
C ASP A 567 42.24 37.68 -15.72
N ARG A 568 42.89 38.44 -16.60
CA ARG A 568 42.30 39.63 -17.24
C ARG A 568 41.07 39.32 -18.07
N LYS A 569 41.08 38.19 -18.78
CA LYS A 569 39.92 37.76 -19.58
C LYS A 569 38.71 37.60 -18.68
N PHE A 570 38.90 36.91 -17.56
CA PHE A 570 37.88 36.70 -16.55
C PHE A 570 37.40 38.02 -15.92
N THR A 571 38.30 38.95 -15.57
CA THR A 571 37.88 40.27 -15.03
C THR A 571 37.07 41.10 -16.02
N ALA A 572 37.40 41.01 -17.32
CA ALA A 572 36.69 41.70 -18.38
C ALA A 572 35.31 41.06 -18.61
N GLU A 573 35.21 39.73 -18.57
CA GLU A 573 33.96 38.99 -18.75
C GLU A 573 32.95 39.27 -17.63
N ILE A 574 33.41 39.46 -16.39
CA ILE A 574 32.55 39.80 -15.25
C ILE A 574 32.38 41.33 -15.04
N ASN A 575 32.84 42.16 -15.98
CA ASN A 575 32.70 43.61 -15.99
C ASN A 575 33.21 44.32 -14.71
N ILE A 576 34.42 43.99 -14.26
CA ILE A 576 35.09 44.78 -13.22
C ILE A 576 35.55 46.12 -13.83
N PRO A 577 35.23 47.27 -13.21
CA PRO A 577 35.61 48.57 -13.74
C PRO A 577 37.13 48.79 -13.67
N GLU A 578 37.71 49.24 -14.78
CA GLU A 578 39.08 49.72 -14.81
C GLU A 578 39.16 51.12 -14.21
N LEU A 579 40.06 51.31 -13.25
CA LEU A 579 40.38 52.62 -12.72
C LEU A 579 41.52 53.24 -13.52
N SER A 580 41.26 54.38 -14.17
CA SER A 580 42.29 55.03 -14.98
C SER A 580 43.48 55.50 -14.13
N VAL A 581 44.65 55.64 -14.74
CA VAL A 581 45.87 56.15 -14.07
C VAL A 581 45.59 57.50 -13.38
N LEU A 582 44.81 58.36 -14.04
CA LEU A 582 44.40 59.66 -13.54
C LEU A 582 43.53 59.55 -12.28
N GLU A 583 42.50 58.71 -12.31
CA GLU A 583 41.60 58.49 -11.17
C GLU A 583 42.33 57.82 -10.01
N HIS A 584 43.19 56.84 -10.28
CA HIS A 584 43.98 56.18 -9.25
C HIS A 584 44.87 57.18 -8.51
N LEU A 585 45.60 58.03 -9.25
CA LEU A 585 46.44 59.07 -8.66
C LEU A 585 45.64 60.10 -7.87
N ARG A 586 44.52 60.56 -8.42
CA ARG A 586 43.66 61.56 -7.78
C ARG A 586 43.06 61.05 -6.49
N ASP A 587 42.48 59.86 -6.54
CA ASP A 587 41.60 59.38 -5.49
C ASP A 587 42.35 58.57 -4.43
N ASN A 588 43.46 57.92 -4.77
CA ASN A 588 44.17 57.01 -3.86
C ASN A 588 45.54 57.51 -3.45
N VAL A 589 46.29 58.11 -4.37
CA VAL A 589 47.69 58.49 -4.15
C VAL A 589 47.81 59.90 -3.56
N LEU A 590 47.18 60.90 -4.18
CA LEU A 590 47.23 62.29 -3.73
C LEU A 590 46.83 62.51 -2.25
N PRO A 591 45.76 61.87 -1.72
CA PRO A 591 45.39 62.04 -0.32
C PRO A 591 46.47 61.58 0.67
N LEU A 592 47.35 60.66 0.26
CA LEU A 592 48.42 60.09 1.08
C LEU A 592 49.70 60.96 1.05
N LEU A 593 49.89 61.78 0.01
CA LEU A 593 51.12 62.53 -0.25
C LEU A 593 51.16 63.94 0.38
N LYS A 594 50.37 64.21 1.43
CA LYS A 594 50.13 65.58 1.93
C LYS A 594 51.36 66.38 2.37
N ASN A 595 52.54 65.80 2.65
CA ASN A 595 53.75 66.57 2.96
C ASN A 595 55.08 65.89 2.59
N THR A 596 55.34 64.65 3.05
CA THR A 596 56.63 63.94 2.84
C THR A 596 56.42 62.43 2.74
N LEU A 597 57.09 61.77 1.78
CA LEU A 597 57.07 60.31 1.63
C LEU A 597 57.88 59.64 2.74
N PRO A 598 57.36 58.57 3.38
CA PRO A 598 58.15 57.75 4.31
C PRO A 598 59.37 57.15 3.60
N VAL A 599 60.54 57.18 4.26
CA VAL A 599 61.81 56.67 3.70
C VAL A 599 61.69 55.23 3.18
N ALA A 600 60.94 54.39 3.89
CA ALA A 600 60.72 52.98 3.53
C ALA A 600 59.89 52.77 2.25
N LYS A 601 59.19 53.79 1.74
CA LYS A 601 58.34 53.71 0.53
C LYS A 601 58.90 54.48 -0.66
N ILE A 602 60.06 55.13 -0.53
CA ILE A 602 60.62 55.98 -1.60
C ILE A 602 60.89 55.18 -2.86
N ASP A 603 61.57 54.03 -2.76
CA ASP A 603 61.94 53.25 -3.95
C ASP A 603 60.68 52.62 -4.64
N GLU A 604 59.70 52.18 -3.84
CA GLU A 604 58.39 51.69 -4.32
C GLU A 604 57.62 52.80 -5.05
N TYR A 605 57.55 53.98 -4.46
CA TYR A 605 56.88 55.15 -5.05
C TYR A 605 57.57 55.62 -6.32
N GLN A 606 58.91 55.63 -6.33
CA GLN A 606 59.69 56.01 -7.51
C GLN A 606 59.44 55.06 -8.68
N THR A 607 59.37 53.75 -8.41
CA THR A 607 59.03 52.73 -9.42
C THR A 607 57.61 52.90 -9.94
N PHE A 608 56.64 53.10 -9.05
CA PHE A 608 55.25 53.41 -9.42
C PHE A 608 55.15 54.68 -10.28
N LEU A 609 55.82 55.76 -9.87
CA LEU A 609 55.77 57.05 -10.56
C LEU A 609 56.44 57.00 -11.95
N CYS A 610 57.53 56.23 -12.12
CA CYS A 610 58.13 55.99 -13.43
C CYS A 610 57.10 55.43 -14.43
N LYS A 611 56.25 54.50 -13.98
CA LYS A 611 55.17 53.94 -14.79
C LYS A 611 54.05 54.94 -15.04
N VAL A 612 53.65 55.71 -14.04
CA VAL A 612 52.70 56.82 -14.23
C VAL A 612 53.17 57.80 -15.32
N LEU A 613 54.46 58.15 -15.31
CA LEU A 613 55.02 59.13 -16.25
C LEU A 613 54.99 58.64 -17.70
N SER A 614 55.05 57.32 -17.96
CA SER A 614 54.88 56.80 -19.34
C SER A 614 53.47 56.97 -19.91
N TYR A 615 52.46 57.24 -19.07
CA TYR A 615 51.09 57.50 -19.51
C TYR A 615 50.81 58.97 -19.89
N VAL A 616 51.72 59.87 -19.53
CA VAL A 616 51.52 61.32 -19.64
C VAL A 616 51.37 61.76 -21.10
N GLU A 617 52.17 61.20 -22.00
CA GLU A 617 52.11 61.53 -23.44
C GLU A 617 50.73 61.26 -24.05
N LYS A 618 49.98 60.31 -23.47
CA LYS A 618 48.68 59.88 -23.97
C LYS A 618 47.50 60.51 -23.21
N SER A 619 47.76 61.34 -22.19
CA SER A 619 46.72 61.91 -21.32
C SER A 619 47.02 63.37 -20.93
N PRO A 620 46.49 64.36 -21.68
CA PRO A 620 46.61 65.78 -21.33
C PRO A 620 46.13 66.12 -19.90
N PRO A 621 45.03 65.54 -19.38
CA PRO A 621 44.61 65.77 -17.99
C PRO A 621 45.61 65.28 -16.93
N LEU A 622 46.34 64.18 -17.22
CA LEU A 622 47.39 63.66 -16.34
C LEU A 622 48.59 64.63 -16.29
N CYS A 623 48.90 65.27 -17.42
CA CYS A 623 49.89 66.34 -17.49
C CYS A 623 49.53 67.52 -16.57
N GLU A 624 48.31 68.05 -16.69
CA GLU A 624 47.88 69.16 -15.85
C GLU A 624 47.86 68.81 -14.36
N MET A 625 47.48 67.60 -13.98
CA MET A 625 47.47 67.17 -12.58
C MET A 625 48.88 67.17 -11.94
N LEU A 626 49.89 66.71 -12.68
CA LEU A 626 51.29 66.67 -12.23
C LEU A 626 51.92 68.07 -12.16
N LYS A 627 51.44 69.04 -12.95
CA LYS A 627 51.84 70.47 -12.83
C LYS A 627 51.19 71.17 -11.63
N GLN A 628 50.01 70.73 -11.21
CA GLN A 628 49.23 71.39 -10.15
C GLN A 628 49.53 70.85 -8.74
N HIS A 629 49.88 69.56 -8.62
CA HIS A 629 50.05 68.87 -7.35
C HIS A 629 51.51 68.46 -7.10
N ARG A 630 51.91 68.44 -5.82
CA ARG A 630 53.25 68.00 -5.39
C ARG A 630 53.35 66.49 -5.40
N ILE A 631 53.78 65.92 -6.53
CA ILE A 631 53.83 64.47 -6.78
C ILE A 631 55.26 64.02 -7.15
N ILE A 632 56.10 64.91 -7.70
CA ILE A 632 57.41 64.49 -8.20
C ILE A 632 58.47 64.61 -7.09
N PRO A 633 59.17 63.52 -6.75
CA PRO A 633 60.22 63.54 -5.73
C PRO A 633 61.49 64.24 -6.23
N SER A 634 62.14 65.02 -5.36
CA SER A 634 63.47 65.60 -5.64
C SER A 634 64.59 64.56 -5.57
N ASN A 635 65.75 64.92 -6.12
CA ASN A 635 66.98 64.12 -6.03
C ASN A 635 67.64 64.11 -4.62
N GLU A 636 67.07 64.79 -3.62
CA GLU A 636 67.60 64.85 -2.25
C GLU A 636 67.25 63.59 -1.43
N ARG A 637 68.25 62.78 -1.07
CA ARG A 637 68.13 61.68 -0.07
C ARG A 637 68.76 62.13 1.27
N PRO A 638 68.21 61.79 2.46
CA PRO A 638 67.08 60.90 2.73
C PRO A 638 65.70 61.60 2.83
N ASN A 639 65.67 62.94 2.85
CA ASN A 639 64.44 63.74 3.00
C ASN A 639 63.84 64.09 1.63
N CYS A 640 63.31 63.09 0.94
CA CYS A 640 62.75 63.27 -0.40
C CYS A 640 61.46 64.12 -0.34
N LYS A 641 61.58 65.39 -0.74
CA LYS A 641 60.45 66.33 -0.81
C LYS A 641 59.71 66.17 -2.13
N LEU A 642 58.40 66.34 -2.08
CA LEU A 642 57.54 66.32 -3.27
C LEU A 642 57.34 67.72 -3.82
N PHE A 643 57.52 67.86 -5.13
CA PHE A 643 57.39 69.10 -5.88
C PHE A 643 56.36 68.94 -7.00
N LYS A 644 55.81 70.06 -7.47
CA LYS A 644 55.04 70.10 -8.70
C LYS A 644 55.98 69.91 -9.90
N ALA A 645 55.50 69.35 -11.00
CA ALA A 645 56.30 69.27 -12.23
C ALA A 645 56.80 70.65 -12.70
N SER A 646 56.02 71.71 -12.47
CA SER A 646 56.37 73.11 -12.77
C SER A 646 57.43 73.71 -11.84
N GLU A 647 57.74 73.07 -10.72
CA GLU A 647 58.71 73.55 -9.72
C GLU A 647 60.11 72.93 -9.89
N LEU A 648 60.26 71.95 -10.79
CA LEU A 648 61.49 71.16 -10.97
C LEU A 648 62.20 71.44 -12.29
N TYR A 649 63.53 71.41 -12.25
CA TYR A 649 64.42 71.65 -13.39
C TYR A 649 65.13 70.36 -13.85
N ASP A 650 65.45 70.27 -15.15
CA ASP A 650 66.32 69.22 -15.70
C ASP A 650 67.79 69.59 -15.46
N GLU A 651 68.49 68.78 -14.67
CA GLU A 651 69.91 68.95 -14.35
C GLU A 651 70.85 68.77 -15.55
N ARG A 652 70.37 68.18 -16.66
CA ARG A 652 71.14 68.08 -17.92
C ARG A 652 71.19 69.40 -18.69
N HIS A 653 70.33 70.36 -18.35
CA HIS A 653 70.37 71.68 -18.98
C HIS A 653 71.47 72.53 -18.31
N PRO A 654 72.54 72.92 -19.03
CA PRO A 654 73.73 73.53 -18.43
C PRO A 654 73.44 74.78 -17.59
N VAL A 655 72.45 75.59 -18.03
CA VAL A 655 72.04 76.83 -17.36
C VAL A 655 71.33 76.53 -16.03
N PHE A 656 70.46 75.53 -15.98
CA PHE A 656 69.71 75.21 -14.76
C PHE A 656 70.62 74.53 -13.73
N ALA A 657 71.51 73.65 -14.19
CA ALA A 657 72.54 73.05 -13.35
C ALA A 657 73.42 74.11 -12.66
N ALA A 658 73.81 75.17 -13.38
CA ALA A 658 74.62 76.25 -12.82
C ALA A 658 73.84 77.14 -11.84
N VAL A 659 72.63 77.58 -12.22
CA VAL A 659 71.83 78.58 -11.46
C VAL A 659 71.15 77.97 -10.23
N PHE A 660 70.70 76.71 -10.30
CA PHE A 660 69.87 76.10 -9.26
C PHE A 660 70.56 74.98 -8.48
N SER A 661 71.88 74.79 -8.61
CA SER A 661 72.72 73.72 -7.99
C SER A 661 72.52 73.48 -6.47
N ARG A 662 71.86 74.40 -5.75
CA ARG A 662 71.58 74.31 -4.30
C ARG A 662 70.10 74.46 -3.93
N ALA A 663 69.20 74.52 -4.91
CA ALA A 663 67.79 74.79 -4.68
C ALA A 663 66.97 73.54 -4.31
N GLY A 664 67.55 72.34 -4.40
CA GLY A 664 66.86 71.07 -4.12
C GLY A 664 65.72 70.72 -5.07
N LYS A 665 65.66 71.41 -6.22
CA LYS A 665 64.57 71.41 -7.21
C LYS A 665 64.96 70.74 -8.52
N PHE A 666 65.73 69.66 -8.46
CA PHE A 666 66.05 68.86 -9.64
C PHE A 666 65.27 67.55 -9.60
N VAL A 667 64.84 67.13 -10.78
CA VAL A 667 64.18 65.83 -11.00
C VAL A 667 65.17 64.71 -10.69
N ALA A 668 64.76 63.69 -9.95
CA ALA A 668 65.63 62.54 -9.72
C ALA A 668 66.02 61.84 -11.03
N ASN A 669 67.28 61.40 -11.12
CA ASN A 669 67.91 60.92 -12.36
C ASN A 669 67.14 59.78 -13.04
N ILE A 670 66.46 58.97 -12.23
CA ILE A 670 65.61 57.86 -12.67
C ILE A 670 64.41 58.28 -13.54
N PHE A 671 63.95 59.54 -13.46
CA PHE A 671 62.82 60.04 -14.25
C PHE A 671 63.24 60.79 -15.52
N LEU A 672 64.54 61.09 -15.69
CA LEU A 672 65.05 61.92 -16.79
C LEU A 672 64.75 61.36 -18.19
N GLY A 673 64.50 60.04 -18.31
CA GLY A 673 64.07 59.39 -19.55
C GLY A 673 62.58 59.62 -19.88
N ALA A 674 61.72 59.75 -18.87
CA ALA A 674 60.28 59.96 -18.99
C ALA A 674 59.86 61.45 -18.87
N TYR A 675 60.80 62.34 -18.55
CA TYR A 675 60.58 63.76 -18.29
C TYR A 675 60.53 64.66 -19.55
N LYS A 676 60.58 64.09 -20.76
CA LYS A 676 60.62 64.87 -22.02
C LYS A 676 59.40 65.76 -22.33
N PRO A 677 58.14 65.44 -21.95
CA PRO A 677 56.99 66.21 -22.43
C PRO A 677 56.69 67.50 -21.66
N TRP A 678 57.42 67.82 -20.58
CA TRP A 678 57.05 68.89 -19.63
C TRP A 678 57.76 70.23 -19.86
N THR A 679 58.88 70.21 -20.56
CA THR A 679 59.82 71.32 -20.67
C THR A 679 59.66 72.16 -21.95
N GLN A 680 58.56 71.96 -22.70
CA GLN A 680 58.28 72.72 -23.93
C GLN A 680 57.22 73.82 -23.77
N SER A 681 56.94 74.28 -22.56
CA SER A 681 56.20 75.54 -22.33
C SER A 681 56.95 76.44 -21.36
#